data_AF-A0A9W7WIR3-F1
#
_entry.id   AF-A0A9W7WIR3-F1
#
_cell.length_a   1.000
_cell.length_b   1.000
_cell.length_c   1.000
_cell.angle_alpha   90.00
_cell.angle_beta   90.00
_cell.angle_gamma   90.00
#
_symmetry.space_group_name_H-M   'P 1'
#
loop_
_entity.id
_entity.type
_entity.pdbx_description
1 polymer ?
#
loop_
_entity_poly.entity_id
_entity_poly.type
_entity_poly.pdbx_seq_one_letter_code
_entity_poly.pdbx_strand_id
1 'polypeptide(L)'
;MSQWVFSKGSMAKNGRASVNVQYGKENKGKLAFTLKKTIALSPFAQVVVYTVLPNRETVADSWNFPSEQCFSDKAFGMLPVQMLVDYSYQVWEYNDDPCIPGDRNPVDPPVVTMGRRLLFYYPYYSENDAYSAFKAIGVKIATNSDVKDPVYCHDLMVRPAIGQPLTVSVPYSVIRGEELTLKATVLNYLSKCFKVKVTLGSSNEFSVLPCKDCNYTRCVCAGETKTFEWIIKASVLGKVSVAVRADGVETHSCGMEGREEEVTGPERPHFDTVVQLFLVEADGVQQIITQNELICLTGNRVNTTVSLKLPEVVVKDSAKCFVTVLGDLISHALKNIADLLRMPYGCGEQNMLNFAPNIYILQYLESSGQLTPEILARAKTFLETGYQTQLKHKHYDGSYSAFGNSDSSGHTWLTAYVMKIFGGAKKYVFVDETNIDQAKNWLAQRQQKNGCFKTVGVLYHNEMKGGVSDDVTLTAYIVAALLELGMKTSDPMVKKGLVCLKEASSNVNNMYFTALASYTFTLAGDQEMRQKLISNLDNRVKREGDGRYWTQENNGQRTSSLEVEMSSYVLLALLSGPTLPSFKLDYSATIVRWLAKRQNAYGGFSSTQDTVVALQALAKYSAATYSPTGTVVVSVTSPSNQKYNFIVNQRNRLLYQERQLQPPTGNFTLATGGQGCVFVQFALHYSVLPSASTMAFSIITDATSTCNSRQYYTVTLALNVRYNGPREETYMVIINVKLLSGFVLDDLSLQDLQQDSRIKLVEQNEGHVILYLDRMKKKEGKTFTLVLLQTVVVKNLKPAVVKVYDYYKTGEGAVKQYTSPCVK
;
A
#
# COMPACT_ATOMS: atom_id res chain seq x y z
N MET A 1 -39.71 -4.24 -18.01
CA MET A 1 -38.28 -3.86 -18.02
C MET A 1 -37.43 -5.00 -17.47
N SER A 2 -36.25 -5.21 -18.07
CA SER A 2 -35.25 -6.19 -17.66
C SER A 2 -34.02 -5.48 -17.11
N GLN A 3 -33.31 -6.09 -16.16
CA GLN A 3 -32.04 -5.58 -15.65
C GLN A 3 -30.96 -6.66 -15.65
N TRP A 4 -29.74 -6.25 -15.93
CA TRP A 4 -28.52 -7.03 -15.79
C TRP A 4 -27.54 -6.26 -14.91
N VAL A 5 -26.99 -6.93 -13.91
CA VAL A 5 -25.93 -6.38 -13.06
C VAL A 5 -24.65 -7.12 -13.42
N PHE A 6 -23.67 -6.38 -13.91
CA PHE A 6 -22.35 -6.85 -14.27
C PHE A 6 -21.37 -6.48 -13.16
N SER A 7 -20.45 -7.38 -12.85
CA SER A 7 -19.30 -7.12 -11.97
C SER A 7 -18.08 -7.73 -12.63
N LYS A 8 -16.97 -6.98 -12.70
CA LYS A 8 -15.72 -7.42 -13.34
C LYS A 8 -15.90 -8.01 -14.77
N GLY A 9 -16.86 -7.47 -15.53
CA GLY A 9 -17.12 -7.89 -16.92
C GLY A 9 -17.95 -9.18 -17.07
N SER A 10 -18.45 -9.78 -15.98
CA SER A 10 -19.36 -10.92 -16.02
C SER A 10 -20.72 -10.57 -15.41
N MET A 11 -21.80 -11.21 -15.90
CA MET A 11 -23.15 -10.97 -15.39
C MET A 11 -23.28 -11.60 -14.00
N ALA A 12 -23.36 -10.77 -12.97
CA ALA A 12 -23.46 -11.18 -11.57
C ALA A 12 -24.91 -11.40 -11.11
N LYS A 13 -25.87 -10.71 -11.72
CA LYS A 13 -27.30 -10.87 -11.42
C LYS A 13 -28.16 -10.46 -12.61
N ASN A 14 -29.31 -11.10 -12.80
CA ASN A 14 -30.36 -10.64 -13.71
C ASN A 14 -31.71 -10.54 -12.97
N GLY A 15 -32.62 -9.75 -13.51
CA GLY A 15 -33.97 -9.62 -12.96
C GLY A 15 -34.94 -8.98 -13.96
N ARG A 16 -36.23 -9.16 -13.73
CA ARG A 16 -37.29 -8.60 -14.58
C ARG A 16 -38.37 -7.97 -13.70
N ALA A 17 -38.81 -6.79 -14.09
CA ALA A 17 -39.92 -6.08 -13.47
C ALA A 17 -40.99 -5.81 -14.52
N SER A 18 -42.22 -6.25 -14.24
CA SER A 18 -43.39 -5.95 -15.07
C SER A 18 -43.87 -4.53 -14.75
N VAL A 19 -44.03 -3.71 -15.77
CA VAL A 19 -44.51 -2.32 -15.64
C VAL A 19 -45.67 -2.16 -16.61
N ASN A 20 -46.80 -1.63 -16.14
CA ASN A 20 -47.95 -1.32 -17.00
C ASN A 20 -47.64 -0.08 -17.83
N VAL A 21 -47.79 -0.21 -19.15
CA VAL A 21 -47.51 0.85 -20.13
C VAL A 21 -48.83 1.38 -20.67
N GLN A 22 -49.03 2.70 -20.64
CA GLN A 22 -50.17 3.34 -21.29
C GLN A 22 -49.83 3.71 -22.74
N TYR A 23 -50.69 3.33 -23.67
CA TYR A 23 -50.49 3.55 -25.11
C TYR A 23 -50.76 5.01 -25.49
N GLY A 24 -49.91 5.61 -26.32
CA GLY A 24 -50.09 6.97 -26.85
C GLY A 24 -49.61 8.14 -25.97
N LYS A 25 -48.93 7.87 -24.83
CA LYS A 25 -48.31 8.89 -23.97
C LYS A 25 -46.91 8.47 -23.50
N GLU A 26 -46.06 9.45 -23.19
CA GLU A 26 -44.74 9.21 -22.60
C GLU A 26 -44.91 8.66 -21.16
N ASN A 27 -44.44 7.45 -20.91
CA ASN A 27 -44.59 6.79 -19.61
C ASN A 27 -43.43 7.21 -18.67
N LYS A 28 -43.75 7.78 -17.49
CA LYS A 28 -42.77 8.22 -16.47
C LYS A 28 -42.99 7.47 -15.15
N GLY A 29 -41.92 7.07 -14.46
CA GLY A 29 -42.00 6.35 -13.18
C GLY A 29 -40.65 6.16 -12.50
N LYS A 30 -40.66 5.60 -11.28
CA LYS A 30 -39.46 5.21 -10.52
C LYS A 30 -39.41 3.69 -10.39
N LEU A 31 -38.23 3.11 -10.62
CA LEU A 31 -37.99 1.67 -10.52
C LEU A 31 -36.91 1.43 -9.46
N ALA A 32 -37.19 0.56 -8.49
CA ALA A 32 -36.26 0.24 -7.41
C ALA A 32 -35.85 -1.23 -7.50
N PHE A 33 -34.55 -1.49 -7.32
CA PHE A 33 -34.00 -2.84 -7.35
C PHE A 33 -33.10 -3.07 -6.14
N THR A 34 -33.31 -4.20 -5.45
CA THR A 34 -32.46 -4.60 -4.32
C THR A 34 -31.29 -5.47 -4.80
N LEU A 35 -30.07 -5.01 -4.57
CA LEU A 35 -28.85 -5.79 -4.78
C LEU A 35 -28.62 -6.69 -3.55
N LYS A 36 -28.40 -7.99 -3.75
CA LYS A 36 -28.10 -8.96 -2.68
C LYS A 36 -26.69 -9.50 -2.92
N LYS A 37 -25.94 -9.84 -1.86
CA LYS A 37 -24.54 -10.32 -1.91
C LYS A 37 -23.57 -9.28 -2.54
N THR A 38 -23.61 -8.03 -2.06
CA THR A 38 -22.80 -6.89 -2.53
C THR A 38 -21.28 -7.11 -2.46
N ILE A 39 -20.81 -7.99 -1.58
CA ILE A 39 -19.39 -8.38 -1.46
C ILE A 39 -18.83 -8.93 -2.79
N ALA A 40 -19.64 -9.68 -3.55
CA ALA A 40 -19.24 -10.25 -4.84
C ALA A 40 -19.27 -9.22 -5.99
N LEU A 41 -19.88 -8.05 -5.75
CA LEU A 41 -19.99 -6.96 -6.72
C LEU A 41 -18.81 -5.98 -6.62
N SER A 42 -17.92 -6.16 -5.64
CA SER A 42 -16.69 -5.38 -5.48
C SER A 42 -15.64 -5.72 -6.53
N PRO A 43 -14.95 -4.72 -7.13
CA PRO A 43 -14.92 -3.31 -6.73
C PRO A 43 -15.98 -2.40 -7.40
N PHE A 44 -16.71 -2.89 -8.40
CA PHE A 44 -17.71 -2.10 -9.14
C PHE A 44 -18.84 -2.97 -9.69
N ALA A 45 -20.08 -2.51 -9.52
CA ALA A 45 -21.29 -3.09 -10.09
C ALA A 45 -21.85 -2.19 -11.19
N GLN A 46 -21.85 -2.65 -12.44
CA GLN A 46 -22.49 -1.98 -13.56
C GLN A 46 -23.92 -2.51 -13.72
N VAL A 47 -24.93 -1.70 -13.46
CA VAL A 47 -26.34 -2.05 -13.66
C VAL A 47 -26.78 -1.54 -15.01
N VAL A 48 -27.16 -2.45 -15.90
CA VAL A 48 -27.78 -2.18 -17.20
C VAL A 48 -29.27 -2.45 -17.09
N VAL A 49 -30.10 -1.47 -17.40
CA VAL A 49 -31.56 -1.61 -17.47
C VAL A 49 -31.97 -1.46 -18.91
N TYR A 50 -32.78 -2.39 -19.42
CA TYR A 50 -33.28 -2.32 -20.79
C TYR A 50 -34.73 -2.78 -20.89
N THR A 51 -35.40 -2.35 -21.95
CA THR A 51 -36.73 -2.84 -22.31
C THR A 51 -36.82 -3.01 -23.81
N VAL A 52 -37.54 -4.03 -24.24
CA VAL A 52 -37.88 -4.25 -25.65
C VAL A 52 -39.31 -3.79 -25.83
N LEU A 53 -39.51 -2.82 -26.73
CA LEU A 53 -40.80 -2.28 -27.10
C LEU A 53 -41.54 -3.26 -28.04
N PRO A 54 -42.88 -3.17 -28.15
CA PRO A 54 -43.65 -4.05 -29.03
C PRO A 54 -43.23 -4.00 -30.52
N ASN A 55 -42.64 -2.89 -30.97
CA ASN A 55 -42.06 -2.73 -32.31
C ASN A 55 -40.67 -3.37 -32.49
N ARG A 56 -40.20 -4.13 -31.48
CA ARG A 56 -38.87 -4.79 -31.41
C ARG A 56 -37.68 -3.84 -31.23
N GLU A 57 -37.90 -2.54 -31.03
CA GLU A 57 -36.82 -1.62 -30.64
C GLU A 57 -36.43 -1.83 -29.18
N THR A 58 -35.14 -1.70 -28.87
CA THR A 58 -34.63 -1.86 -27.52
C THR A 58 -34.13 -0.52 -26.99
N VAL A 59 -34.61 -0.12 -25.81
CA VAL A 59 -34.13 1.06 -25.09
C VAL A 59 -33.37 0.58 -23.86
N ALA A 60 -32.12 1.00 -23.71
CA ALA A 60 -31.24 0.59 -22.62
C ALA A 60 -30.47 1.78 -22.03
N ASP A 61 -30.20 1.71 -20.74
CA ASP A 61 -29.36 2.65 -20.01
C ASP A 61 -28.49 1.89 -18.99
N SER A 62 -27.36 2.47 -18.58
CA SER A 62 -26.42 1.82 -17.68
C SER A 62 -25.85 2.78 -16.64
N TRP A 63 -25.69 2.29 -15.41
CA TRP A 63 -25.10 3.05 -14.32
C TRP A 63 -24.08 2.21 -13.54
N ASN A 64 -22.95 2.82 -13.20
CA ASN A 64 -21.88 2.17 -12.45
C ASN A 64 -21.95 2.55 -10.96
N PHE A 65 -21.94 1.54 -10.10
CA PHE A 65 -21.91 1.69 -8.65
C PHE A 65 -20.57 1.18 -8.10
N PRO A 66 -19.71 2.04 -7.54
CA PRO A 66 -18.53 1.58 -6.82
C PRO A 66 -18.97 0.83 -5.55
N SER A 67 -18.36 -0.32 -5.26
CA SER A 67 -18.65 -1.09 -4.05
C SER A 67 -17.35 -1.67 -3.50
N GLU A 68 -17.01 -1.40 -2.24
CA GLU A 68 -15.78 -1.89 -1.62
C GLU A 68 -16.01 -3.15 -0.76
N GLN A 69 -14.97 -3.99 -0.66
CA GLN A 69 -14.90 -5.01 0.39
C GLN A 69 -14.35 -4.35 1.66
N CYS A 70 -15.20 -4.20 2.69
CA CYS A 70 -14.72 -3.86 4.03
C CYS A 70 -14.17 -5.13 4.68
N PHE A 71 -12.84 -5.28 4.66
CA PHE A 71 -12.15 -6.26 5.49
C PHE A 71 -12.15 -5.78 6.96
N SER A 72 -12.06 -6.71 7.92
CA SER A 72 -12.21 -6.45 9.37
C SER A 72 -11.19 -5.44 9.90
N ASP A 73 -9.96 -5.47 9.39
CA ASP A 73 -8.87 -4.51 9.58
C ASP A 73 -9.23 -3.07 9.14
N LYS A 74 -10.00 -2.90 8.06
CA LYS A 74 -10.47 -1.59 7.57
C LYS A 74 -11.55 -0.98 8.48
N ALA A 75 -12.34 -1.81 9.17
CA ALA A 75 -13.34 -1.37 10.13
C ALA A 75 -12.72 -0.84 11.44
N PHE A 76 -11.61 -1.44 11.90
CA PHE A 76 -10.89 -0.98 13.09
C PHE A 76 -10.36 0.45 12.96
N GLY A 77 -9.97 0.89 11.75
CA GLY A 77 -9.53 2.26 11.48
C GLY A 77 -10.68 3.29 11.35
N MET A 78 -11.94 2.84 11.31
CA MET A 78 -13.13 3.70 11.15
C MET A 78 -13.92 3.89 12.45
N LEU A 79 -13.59 3.16 13.54
CA LEU A 79 -14.29 3.27 14.81
C LEU A 79 -13.81 4.50 15.59
N PRO A 80 -14.68 5.49 15.87
CA PRO A 80 -14.33 6.59 16.77
C PRO A 80 -14.23 6.04 18.19
N VAL A 81 -13.02 6.05 18.77
CA VAL A 81 -12.86 5.83 20.21
C VAL A 81 -13.38 7.08 20.93
N GLN A 82 -14.64 7.09 21.34
CA GLN A 82 -15.16 8.04 22.31
C GLN A 82 -14.90 7.51 23.72
N MET A 83 -13.94 8.13 24.43
CA MET A 83 -13.84 7.97 25.87
C MET A 83 -14.94 8.81 26.52
N LEU A 84 -16.02 8.15 26.97
CA LEU A 84 -16.98 8.75 27.88
C LEU A 84 -16.51 8.45 29.31
N VAL A 85 -16.24 9.49 30.08
CA VAL A 85 -15.88 9.41 31.50
C VAL A 85 -17.00 10.11 32.27
N ASP A 86 -17.35 9.56 33.44
CA ASP A 86 -18.46 9.90 34.37
C ASP A 86 -19.78 9.14 34.16
N TYR A 87 -19.90 7.99 34.84
CA TYR A 87 -21.20 7.51 35.32
C TYR A 87 -21.08 6.97 36.76
N SER A 88 -22.00 7.42 37.63
CA SER A 88 -22.14 6.97 39.01
C SER A 88 -22.85 5.62 39.09
N TYR A 89 -22.24 4.65 39.76
CA TYR A 89 -22.82 3.32 40.01
C TYR A 89 -23.93 3.38 41.06
N GLN A 90 -25.21 3.30 40.66
CA GLN A 90 -26.29 2.77 41.51
C GLN A 90 -27.47 2.27 40.66
N VAL A 91 -27.44 1.01 40.20
CA VAL A 91 -28.68 0.28 39.86
C VAL A 91 -28.53 -1.15 40.33
N TRP A 92 -29.43 -1.56 41.23
CA TRP A 92 -29.68 -2.95 41.59
C TRP A 92 -30.57 -3.57 40.51
N GLU A 93 -30.16 -4.68 39.89
CA GLU A 93 -31.05 -5.47 39.03
C GLU A 93 -31.26 -6.86 39.62
N TYR A 94 -32.54 -7.16 39.88
CA TYR A 94 -33.09 -8.44 40.30
C TYR A 94 -33.20 -9.34 39.05
N ASN A 95 -32.88 -10.63 39.18
CA ASN A 95 -32.82 -11.56 38.04
C ASN A 95 -33.84 -12.70 38.23
N ASP A 96 -34.86 -12.77 37.37
CA ASP A 96 -35.76 -13.93 37.28
C ASP A 96 -35.16 -14.96 36.30
N ASP A 97 -34.99 -16.21 36.75
CA ASP A 97 -34.47 -17.32 35.96
C ASP A 97 -35.51 -17.81 34.94
N PRO A 98 -35.26 -17.77 33.61
CA PRO A 98 -36.31 -17.95 32.60
C PRO A 98 -36.67 -19.42 32.28
N CYS A 99 -36.07 -20.43 32.92
CA CYS A 99 -36.33 -21.85 32.58
C CYS A 99 -37.43 -22.55 33.43
N ILE A 100 -38.22 -21.87 34.28
CA ILE A 100 -39.33 -22.51 35.06
C ILE A 100 -40.61 -21.66 35.06
N PRO A 101 -41.79 -22.17 34.61
CA PRO A 101 -43.06 -21.46 34.77
C PRO A 101 -43.77 -21.83 36.08
N GLY A 102 -43.97 -20.85 36.99
CA GLY A 102 -45.12 -20.83 37.91
C GLY A 102 -44.86 -20.82 39.44
N ASP A 103 -45.36 -19.74 40.07
CA ASP A 103 -45.79 -19.50 41.47
C ASP A 103 -44.87 -19.86 42.67
N ARG A 104 -44.42 -18.80 43.38
CA ARG A 104 -44.46 -18.69 44.86
C ARG A 104 -44.13 -17.27 45.37
N ASN A 105 -44.97 -16.77 46.27
CA ASN A 105 -44.86 -15.51 47.02
C ASN A 105 -43.57 -15.39 47.89
N PRO A 106 -43.16 -14.16 48.26
CA PRO A 106 -41.86 -13.91 48.90
C PRO A 106 -41.86 -14.32 50.38
N VAL A 107 -40.80 -15.02 50.81
CA VAL A 107 -40.48 -15.22 52.22
C VAL A 107 -39.04 -14.78 52.44
N ASP A 108 -38.86 -13.94 53.46
CA ASP A 108 -37.58 -13.36 53.92
C ASP A 108 -36.48 -14.42 54.18
N PRO A 109 -35.19 -14.04 54.12
CA PRO A 109 -34.09 -14.99 54.16
C PRO A 109 -33.73 -15.39 55.60
N PRO A 110 -33.17 -16.60 55.78
CA PRO A 110 -32.07 -16.69 56.75
C PRO A 110 -30.85 -17.48 56.27
N VAL A 111 -29.71 -16.81 56.44
CA VAL A 111 -28.44 -17.25 57.04
C VAL A 111 -27.68 -18.44 56.44
N VAL A 112 -26.51 -18.08 55.92
CA VAL A 112 -25.25 -18.81 55.63
C VAL A 112 -25.00 -20.08 56.44
N THR A 113 -24.52 -21.16 55.79
CA THR A 113 -23.36 -21.96 56.28
C THR A 113 -22.64 -22.72 55.15
N MET A 114 -21.31 -22.66 55.19
CA MET A 114 -20.34 -23.34 54.31
C MET A 114 -20.30 -24.85 54.51
N GLY A 115 -20.06 -25.64 53.45
CA GLY A 115 -19.66 -27.04 53.62
C GLY A 115 -19.51 -27.93 52.36
N ARG A 116 -18.32 -27.91 51.75
CA ARG A 116 -17.55 -29.02 51.10
C ARG A 116 -18.13 -29.93 49.98
N ARG A 117 -17.35 -29.90 48.88
CA ARG A 117 -16.77 -31.01 48.04
C ARG A 117 -17.70 -31.87 47.16
N LEU A 118 -17.47 -31.85 45.83
CA LEU A 118 -16.79 -32.91 45.06
C LEU A 118 -16.75 -32.67 43.53
N LEU A 119 -15.68 -33.19 42.92
CA LEU A 119 -15.50 -33.70 41.54
C LEU A 119 -15.49 -32.73 40.35
N PHE A 120 -14.27 -32.37 39.93
CA PHE A 120 -13.98 -31.80 38.62
C PHE A 120 -14.19 -32.87 37.51
N TYR A 121 -15.20 -32.66 36.69
CA TYR A 121 -15.32 -33.24 35.35
C TYR A 121 -15.08 -32.10 34.35
N TYR A 122 -14.08 -32.24 33.49
CA TYR A 122 -13.86 -31.34 32.35
C TYR A 122 -14.76 -31.78 31.18
N PRO A 123 -15.58 -30.90 30.58
CA PRO A 123 -16.05 -31.09 29.23
C PRO A 123 -15.28 -30.20 28.23
N TYR A 124 -15.10 -30.79 27.06
CA TYR A 124 -14.48 -30.28 25.84
C TYR A 124 -15.11 -28.97 25.34
N TYR A 125 -14.25 -28.02 24.95
CA TYR A 125 -14.62 -26.76 24.30
C TYR A 125 -15.09 -27.02 22.85
N SER A 126 -16.25 -26.48 22.47
CA SER A 126 -16.62 -26.22 21.08
C SER A 126 -16.76 -24.72 20.88
N GLU A 127 -15.90 -24.16 20.04
CA GLU A 127 -15.91 -22.76 19.61
C GLU A 127 -17.19 -22.44 18.84
N ASN A 128 -18.10 -21.69 19.46
CA ASN A 128 -19.06 -20.79 18.79
C ASN A 128 -19.78 -19.95 19.86
N ASP A 129 -19.02 -19.20 20.65
CA ASP A 129 -19.58 -18.18 21.53
C ASP A 129 -19.00 -16.79 21.14
N ALA A 130 -19.79 -15.75 21.35
CA ALA A 130 -19.41 -14.38 20.98
C ALA A 130 -18.19 -13.87 21.78
N TYR A 131 -17.95 -14.39 22.99
CA TYR A 131 -16.82 -14.02 23.84
C TYR A 131 -15.49 -14.56 23.30
N SER A 132 -15.47 -15.82 22.88
CA SER A 132 -14.37 -16.48 22.15
C SER A 132 -14.18 -15.84 20.79
N ALA A 133 -15.25 -15.45 20.11
CA ALA A 133 -15.17 -14.66 18.88
C ALA A 133 -14.48 -13.31 19.15
N PHE A 134 -14.95 -12.51 20.12
CA PHE A 134 -14.36 -11.22 20.49
C PHE A 134 -12.89 -11.34 20.93
N LYS A 135 -12.55 -12.40 21.66
CA LYS A 135 -11.16 -12.72 22.04
C LYS A 135 -10.30 -13.10 20.84
N ALA A 136 -10.82 -13.90 19.90
CA ALA A 136 -10.13 -14.30 18.67
C ALA A 136 -9.97 -13.16 17.66
N ILE A 137 -10.91 -12.19 17.63
CA ILE A 137 -10.77 -10.95 16.85
C ILE A 137 -10.01 -9.84 17.58
N GLY A 138 -9.41 -10.14 18.75
CA GLY A 138 -8.53 -9.21 19.48
C GLY A 138 -9.23 -8.03 20.16
N VAL A 139 -10.54 -8.10 20.38
CA VAL A 139 -11.34 -7.06 21.05
C VAL A 139 -11.28 -7.27 22.57
N LYS A 140 -10.71 -6.31 23.31
CA LYS A 140 -10.81 -6.24 24.78
C LYS A 140 -12.04 -5.42 25.17
N ILE A 141 -13.03 -6.06 25.78
CA ILE A 141 -14.25 -5.40 26.29
C ILE A 141 -14.01 -5.06 27.76
N ALA A 142 -14.00 -3.76 28.09
CA ALA A 142 -14.03 -3.29 29.47
C ALA A 142 -15.50 -3.03 29.83
N THR A 143 -16.10 -3.92 30.62
CA THR A 143 -17.45 -3.79 31.14
C THR A 143 -17.41 -3.87 32.66
N ASN A 144 -18.32 -3.16 33.31
CA ASN A 144 -18.50 -3.15 34.76
C ASN A 144 -19.58 -4.15 35.23
N SER A 145 -20.07 -4.99 34.34
CA SER A 145 -21.06 -6.04 34.63
C SER A 145 -20.42 -7.43 34.49
N ASP A 146 -20.75 -8.35 35.41
CA ASP A 146 -20.40 -9.77 35.27
C ASP A 146 -21.10 -10.34 34.04
N VAL A 147 -20.33 -10.61 32.98
CA VAL A 147 -20.83 -11.31 31.79
C VAL A 147 -20.83 -12.81 32.11
N LYS A 148 -22.01 -13.37 32.33
CA LYS A 148 -22.20 -14.83 32.54
C LYS A 148 -22.62 -15.51 31.24
N ASP A 149 -22.29 -16.79 31.12
CA ASP A 149 -22.71 -17.64 30.01
C ASP A 149 -24.25 -17.66 29.88
N PRO A 150 -24.81 -17.67 28.65
CA PRO A 150 -26.23 -17.86 28.46
C PRO A 150 -26.66 -19.26 28.94
N VAL A 151 -27.72 -19.32 29.77
CA VAL A 151 -28.36 -20.58 30.17
C VAL A 151 -29.16 -21.10 28.98
N TYR A 152 -28.67 -22.17 28.36
CA TYR A 152 -29.38 -22.88 27.31
C TYR A 152 -30.40 -23.84 27.94
N CYS A 153 -31.68 -23.50 27.95
CA CYS A 153 -32.71 -24.53 28.16
C CYS A 153 -32.63 -25.46 26.93
N HIS A 154 -32.31 -26.75 27.12
CA HIS A 154 -32.04 -27.69 26.03
C HIS A 154 -33.29 -27.92 25.16
N ASP A 155 -33.29 -27.37 23.95
CA ASP A 155 -34.15 -27.86 22.86
C ASP A 155 -33.41 -27.91 21.51
N LEU A 156 -33.28 -29.14 21.01
CA LEU A 156 -33.03 -29.62 19.64
C LEU A 156 -32.03 -28.85 18.74
N MET A 157 -30.85 -29.47 18.56
CA MET A 157 -29.81 -29.10 17.60
C MET A 157 -30.33 -28.98 16.15
N VAL A 158 -30.19 -27.79 15.56
CA VAL A 158 -30.13 -27.60 14.10
C VAL A 158 -28.73 -27.11 13.74
N ARG A 159 -27.94 -27.96 13.05
CA ARG A 159 -26.62 -27.59 12.52
C ARG A 159 -26.79 -26.67 11.30
N PRO A 160 -25.99 -25.59 11.15
CA PRO A 160 -26.08 -24.72 9.97
C PRO A 160 -25.45 -25.40 8.75
N ALA A 161 -26.24 -25.58 7.68
CA ALA A 161 -25.83 -26.19 6.42
C ALA A 161 -25.38 -25.13 5.41
N ILE A 162 -24.20 -24.51 5.58
CA ILE A 162 -23.53 -23.75 4.50
C ILE A 162 -22.01 -23.94 4.61
N GLY A 163 -21.51 -25.08 4.10
CA GLY A 163 -20.13 -25.26 3.66
C GLY A 163 -20.15 -25.61 2.17
N GLN A 164 -19.32 -24.95 1.35
CA GLN A 164 -19.23 -25.27 -0.09
C GLN A 164 -18.82 -26.75 -0.28
N PRO A 165 -19.50 -27.51 -1.16
CA PRO A 165 -19.20 -28.94 -1.35
C PRO A 165 -17.94 -29.17 -2.19
N LEU A 166 -17.48 -28.20 -2.98
CA LEU A 166 -16.20 -28.25 -3.70
C LEU A 166 -15.26 -27.13 -3.21
N THR A 167 -14.02 -27.48 -2.89
CA THR A 167 -12.96 -26.52 -2.57
C THR A 167 -11.74 -26.75 -3.45
N VAL A 168 -11.05 -25.69 -3.85
CA VAL A 168 -9.86 -25.77 -4.72
C VAL A 168 -8.71 -25.01 -4.05
N SER A 169 -7.59 -25.69 -3.84
CA SER A 169 -6.40 -25.11 -3.22
C SER A 169 -5.42 -24.64 -4.29
N VAL A 170 -5.14 -23.33 -4.33
CA VAL A 170 -4.08 -22.73 -5.14
C VAL A 170 -3.16 -21.90 -4.24
N PRO A 171 -1.86 -21.78 -4.58
CA PRO A 171 -0.98 -20.85 -3.89
C PRO A 171 -1.28 -19.40 -4.32
N TYR A 172 -0.76 -18.44 -3.56
CA TYR A 172 -0.82 -17.02 -3.96
C TYR A 172 -0.13 -16.79 -5.31
N SER A 173 1.12 -17.26 -5.44
CA SER A 173 1.87 -17.21 -6.69
C SER A 173 2.67 -18.49 -6.97
N VAL A 174 3.04 -18.68 -8.24
CA VAL A 174 4.01 -19.66 -8.72
C VAL A 174 4.95 -19.01 -9.73
N ILE A 175 6.15 -19.57 -9.90
CA ILE A 175 7.11 -19.10 -10.88
C ILE A 175 6.92 -19.87 -12.19
N ARG A 176 6.96 -19.17 -13.33
CA ARG A 176 6.79 -19.79 -14.65
C ARG A 176 7.80 -20.92 -14.86
N GLY A 177 7.29 -22.09 -15.21
CA GLY A 177 8.07 -23.31 -15.43
C GLY A 177 7.99 -24.32 -14.29
N GLU A 178 7.50 -23.90 -13.11
CA GLU A 178 7.15 -24.80 -12.02
C GLU A 178 5.89 -25.62 -12.33
N GLU A 179 5.75 -26.75 -11.63
CA GLU A 179 4.62 -27.66 -11.78
C GLU A 179 3.75 -27.62 -10.53
N LEU A 180 2.56 -27.04 -10.66
CA LEU A 180 1.60 -26.90 -9.57
C LEU A 180 0.72 -28.15 -9.49
N THR A 181 0.68 -28.81 -8.34
CA THR A 181 -0.28 -29.87 -8.05
C THR A 181 -1.56 -29.23 -7.50
N LEU A 182 -2.52 -29.01 -8.40
CA LEU A 182 -3.84 -28.47 -8.07
C LEU A 182 -4.66 -29.55 -7.35
N LYS A 183 -5.12 -29.25 -6.13
CA LYS A 183 -5.99 -30.13 -5.35
C LYS A 183 -7.42 -29.59 -5.32
N ALA A 184 -8.38 -30.41 -5.73
CA ALA A 184 -9.78 -30.12 -5.57
C ALA A 184 -10.42 -31.15 -4.64
N THR A 185 -11.09 -30.66 -3.60
CA THR A 185 -11.66 -31.51 -2.55
C THR A 185 -13.18 -31.40 -2.59
N VAL A 186 -13.83 -32.56 -2.74
CA VAL A 186 -15.29 -32.70 -2.71
C VAL A 186 -15.68 -33.25 -1.35
N LEU A 187 -16.58 -32.54 -0.67
CA LEU A 187 -17.12 -32.90 0.63
C LEU A 187 -18.63 -33.14 0.51
N ASN A 188 -19.07 -34.31 0.96
CA ASN A 188 -20.48 -34.68 0.95
C ASN A 188 -21.10 -34.51 2.35
N TYR A 189 -21.94 -33.49 2.52
CA TYR A 189 -22.73 -33.26 3.74
C TYR A 189 -24.10 -33.96 3.74
N LEU A 190 -24.50 -34.60 2.64
CA LEU A 190 -25.76 -35.32 2.53
C LEU A 190 -25.65 -36.68 3.21
N SER A 191 -26.79 -37.22 3.64
CA SER A 191 -26.87 -38.55 4.27
C SER A 191 -26.73 -39.72 3.30
N LYS A 192 -26.61 -39.47 1.99
CA LYS A 192 -26.54 -40.49 0.94
C LYS A 192 -25.23 -40.39 0.15
N CYS A 193 -24.73 -41.53 -0.32
CA CYS A 193 -23.59 -41.56 -1.26
C CYS A 193 -24.02 -41.13 -2.65
N PHE A 194 -23.15 -40.38 -3.35
CA PHE A 194 -23.32 -40.10 -4.77
C PHE A 194 -22.00 -40.17 -5.51
N LYS A 195 -22.08 -40.45 -6.81
CA LYS A 195 -20.92 -40.51 -7.69
C LYS A 195 -20.66 -39.14 -8.27
N VAL A 196 -19.42 -38.66 -8.13
CA VAL A 196 -19.00 -37.35 -8.61
C VAL A 196 -17.97 -37.51 -9.71
N LYS A 197 -18.18 -36.80 -10.82
CA LYS A 197 -17.18 -36.60 -11.87
C LYS A 197 -16.63 -35.19 -11.72
N VAL A 198 -15.32 -35.07 -11.50
CA VAL A 198 -14.66 -33.76 -11.41
C VAL A 198 -13.90 -33.48 -12.70
N THR A 199 -14.06 -32.28 -13.23
CA THR A 199 -13.45 -31.83 -14.49
C THR A 199 -12.70 -30.51 -14.28
N LEU A 200 -11.49 -30.44 -14.84
CA LEU A 200 -10.69 -29.23 -14.92
C LEU A 200 -10.97 -28.55 -16.26
N GLY A 201 -11.38 -27.28 -16.23
CA GLY A 201 -11.62 -26.49 -17.43
C GLY A 201 -10.34 -26.30 -18.24
N SER A 202 -10.41 -26.51 -19.56
CA SER A 202 -9.28 -26.28 -20.47
C SER A 202 -9.04 -24.78 -20.66
N SER A 203 -7.77 -24.35 -20.61
CA SER A 203 -7.35 -22.99 -20.92
C SER A 203 -6.06 -23.01 -21.74
N ASN A 204 -5.83 -21.99 -22.56
CA ASN A 204 -4.55 -21.79 -23.25
C ASN A 204 -3.47 -21.20 -22.32
N GLU A 205 -3.84 -20.82 -21.09
CA GLU A 205 -2.94 -20.19 -20.12
C GLU A 205 -2.04 -21.20 -19.37
N PHE A 206 -2.46 -22.46 -19.32
CA PHE A 206 -1.74 -23.54 -18.66
C PHE A 206 -1.93 -24.87 -19.40
N SER A 207 -0.94 -25.75 -19.29
CA SER A 207 -1.00 -27.12 -19.80
C SER A 207 -1.18 -28.10 -18.63
N VAL A 208 -2.06 -29.09 -18.80
CA VAL A 208 -2.24 -30.19 -17.83
C VAL A 208 -1.32 -31.34 -18.23
N LEU A 209 -0.49 -31.82 -17.31
CA LEU A 209 0.37 -32.98 -17.55
C LEU A 209 -0.45 -34.28 -17.52
N PRO A 210 -0.16 -35.25 -18.41
CA PRO A 210 -0.92 -36.50 -18.49
C PRO A 210 -0.76 -37.33 -17.22
N CYS A 211 -1.88 -37.78 -16.65
CA CYS A 211 -1.89 -38.71 -15.51
C CYS A 211 -2.48 -40.05 -15.96
N LYS A 212 -1.66 -41.11 -15.96
CA LYS A 212 -2.05 -42.45 -16.42
C LYS A 212 -3.00 -43.19 -15.46
N ASP A 213 -2.91 -42.89 -14.15
CA ASP A 213 -3.65 -43.60 -13.10
C ASP A 213 -4.70 -42.74 -12.38
N CYS A 214 -4.96 -41.52 -12.86
CA CYS A 214 -5.91 -40.62 -12.21
C CYS A 214 -7.36 -40.96 -12.57
N ASN A 215 -8.11 -41.51 -11.62
CA ASN A 215 -9.56 -41.63 -11.72
C ASN A 215 -10.27 -40.39 -11.16
N TYR A 216 -10.83 -39.57 -12.06
CA TYR A 216 -11.58 -38.35 -11.76
C TYR A 216 -13.09 -38.57 -11.52
N THR A 217 -13.54 -39.82 -11.50
CA THR A 217 -14.92 -40.18 -11.16
C THR A 217 -14.93 -41.12 -9.96
N ARG A 218 -15.41 -40.66 -8.80
CA ARG A 218 -15.40 -41.44 -7.55
C ARG A 218 -16.70 -41.26 -6.78
N CYS A 219 -17.04 -42.26 -5.98
CA CYS A 219 -18.13 -42.16 -5.01
C CYS A 219 -17.66 -41.37 -3.78
N VAL A 220 -18.53 -40.50 -3.29
CA VAL A 220 -18.34 -39.71 -2.07
C VAL A 220 -19.54 -39.99 -1.17
N CYS A 221 -19.32 -40.70 -0.07
CA CYS A 221 -20.36 -41.08 0.87
C CYS A 221 -20.64 -40.01 1.94
N ALA A 222 -21.68 -40.22 2.75
CA ALA A 222 -22.09 -39.26 3.77
C ALA A 222 -20.95 -38.93 4.75
N GLY A 223 -20.63 -37.63 4.89
CA GLY A 223 -19.53 -37.16 5.73
C GLY A 223 -18.13 -37.47 5.18
N GLU A 224 -18.02 -38.05 3.97
CA GLU A 224 -16.74 -38.37 3.34
C GLU A 224 -16.18 -37.18 2.55
N THR A 225 -14.86 -37.08 2.55
CA THR A 225 -14.07 -36.13 1.77
C THR A 225 -13.24 -36.88 0.73
N LYS A 226 -13.34 -36.51 -0.54
CA LYS A 226 -12.46 -37.03 -1.61
C LYS A 226 -11.69 -35.89 -2.28
N THR A 227 -10.38 -36.05 -2.41
CA THR A 227 -9.51 -35.10 -3.12
C THR A 227 -9.08 -35.65 -4.47
N PHE A 228 -9.08 -34.78 -5.47
CA PHE A 228 -8.69 -35.01 -6.86
C PHE A 228 -7.53 -34.08 -7.22
N GLU A 229 -6.58 -34.58 -8.01
CA GLU A 229 -5.34 -33.86 -8.27
C GLU A 229 -5.03 -33.74 -9.77
N TRP A 230 -4.56 -32.56 -10.18
CA TRP A 230 -4.01 -32.30 -11.51
C TRP A 230 -2.65 -31.64 -11.36
N ILE A 231 -1.70 -32.03 -12.21
CA ILE A 231 -0.43 -31.31 -12.30
C ILE A 231 -0.53 -30.36 -13.49
N ILE A 232 -0.46 -29.06 -13.21
CA ILE A 232 -0.58 -28.00 -14.21
C ILE A 232 0.71 -27.20 -14.30
N LYS A 233 1.06 -26.78 -15.51
CA LYS A 233 2.21 -25.94 -15.82
C LYS A 233 1.73 -24.66 -16.51
N ALA A 234 1.92 -23.53 -15.84
CA ALA A 234 1.53 -22.24 -16.39
C ALA A 234 2.45 -21.84 -17.55
N SER A 235 1.85 -21.39 -18.65
CA SER A 235 2.56 -20.96 -19.86
C SER A 235 2.65 -19.44 -19.97
N VAL A 236 1.72 -18.70 -19.35
CA VAL A 236 1.60 -17.24 -19.45
C VAL A 236 1.92 -16.58 -18.11
N LEU A 237 2.58 -15.40 -18.15
CA LEU A 237 2.87 -14.59 -16.97
C LEU A 237 1.67 -13.70 -16.61
N GLY A 238 1.38 -13.55 -15.31
CA GLY A 238 0.25 -12.75 -14.81
C GLY A 238 -0.80 -13.60 -14.10
N LYS A 239 -2.02 -13.06 -13.96
CA LYS A 239 -3.12 -13.77 -13.28
C LYS A 239 -3.66 -14.86 -14.19
N VAL A 240 -3.65 -16.10 -13.72
CA VAL A 240 -4.19 -17.26 -14.43
C VAL A 240 -5.40 -17.79 -13.66
N SER A 241 -6.46 -18.14 -14.40
CA SER A 241 -7.70 -18.65 -13.82
C SER A 241 -7.81 -20.16 -13.99
N VAL A 242 -8.27 -20.84 -12.95
CA VAL A 242 -8.50 -22.29 -12.95
C VAL A 242 -9.95 -22.54 -12.56
N ALA A 243 -10.70 -23.19 -13.45
CA ALA A 243 -12.08 -23.57 -13.22
C ALA A 243 -12.15 -25.08 -12.98
N VAL A 244 -12.62 -25.50 -11.81
CA VAL A 244 -12.89 -26.90 -11.49
C VAL A 244 -14.39 -27.08 -11.30
N ARG A 245 -14.95 -28.07 -11.98
CA ARG A 245 -16.38 -28.40 -11.94
C ARG A 245 -16.57 -29.82 -11.44
N ALA A 246 -17.43 -29.98 -10.44
CA ALA A 246 -17.86 -31.28 -9.94
C ALA A 246 -19.32 -31.52 -10.35
N ASP A 247 -19.57 -32.57 -11.13
CA ASP A 247 -20.90 -32.97 -11.57
C ASP A 247 -21.33 -34.26 -10.85
N GLY A 248 -22.54 -34.27 -10.28
CA GLY A 248 -23.19 -35.50 -9.84
C GLY A 248 -23.57 -36.38 -11.04
N VAL A 249 -23.16 -37.65 -11.02
CA VAL A 249 -23.46 -38.62 -12.07
C VAL A 249 -24.60 -39.52 -11.63
N GLU A 250 -25.70 -39.54 -12.39
CA GLU A 250 -26.80 -40.48 -12.19
C GLU A 250 -26.31 -41.91 -12.50
N THR A 251 -26.02 -42.69 -11.46
CA THR A 251 -25.64 -44.11 -11.59
C THR A 251 -26.19 -44.90 -10.41
N HIS A 252 -26.62 -46.14 -10.65
CA HIS A 252 -27.33 -46.98 -9.67
C HIS A 252 -26.42 -47.73 -8.70
N SER A 253 -25.10 -47.48 -8.69
CA SER A 253 -24.19 -48.14 -7.75
C SER A 253 -22.97 -47.30 -7.39
N CYS A 254 -22.94 -46.90 -6.12
CA CYS A 254 -21.72 -46.66 -5.37
C CYS A 254 -21.44 -47.88 -4.49
N GLY A 255 -21.29 -49.05 -5.11
CA GLY A 255 -21.10 -50.30 -4.39
C GLY A 255 -19.71 -50.35 -3.75
N MET A 256 -19.65 -50.39 -2.43
CA MET A 256 -18.62 -51.22 -1.79
C MET A 256 -19.05 -52.68 -1.96
N GLU A 257 -18.12 -53.58 -2.26
CA GLU A 257 -18.38 -55.02 -2.26
C GLU A 257 -19.12 -55.41 -0.97
N GLY A 258 -20.42 -55.73 -1.08
CA GLY A 258 -21.23 -56.30 0.01
C GLY A 258 -22.35 -55.45 0.63
N ARG A 259 -22.60 -54.19 0.22
CA ARG A 259 -23.84 -53.46 0.60
C ARG A 259 -24.41 -52.66 -0.57
N GLU A 260 -25.50 -53.14 -1.14
CA GLU A 260 -26.32 -52.39 -2.10
C GLU A 260 -27.19 -51.40 -1.32
N GLU A 261 -26.79 -50.13 -1.25
CA GLU A 261 -27.70 -49.04 -0.88
C GLU A 261 -28.33 -48.45 -2.16
N GLU A 262 -29.66 -48.34 -2.20
CA GLU A 262 -30.40 -47.70 -3.28
C GLU A 262 -29.98 -46.22 -3.43
N VAL A 263 -29.31 -45.93 -4.54
CA VAL A 263 -28.97 -44.56 -4.95
C VAL A 263 -30.18 -43.95 -5.65
N THR A 264 -31.04 -43.24 -4.90
CA THR A 264 -32.00 -42.30 -5.52
C THR A 264 -31.23 -41.08 -6.01
N GLY A 265 -31.14 -40.91 -7.34
CA GLY A 265 -30.57 -39.71 -7.95
C GLY A 265 -31.28 -38.43 -7.47
N PRO A 266 -30.56 -37.32 -7.29
CA PRO A 266 -31.20 -36.06 -6.90
C PRO A 266 -32.14 -35.59 -8.03
N GLU A 267 -33.34 -35.12 -7.69
CA GLU A 267 -34.35 -34.60 -8.64
C GLU A 267 -33.88 -33.42 -9.52
N ARG A 268 -32.65 -32.92 -9.32
CA ARG A 268 -31.97 -31.91 -10.14
C ARG A 268 -30.47 -32.24 -10.26
N PRO A 269 -29.83 -31.99 -11.41
CA PRO A 269 -28.39 -32.16 -11.56
C PRO A 269 -27.66 -31.19 -10.61
N HIS A 270 -27.11 -31.73 -9.53
CA HIS A 270 -26.26 -30.98 -8.61
C HIS A 270 -24.87 -30.91 -9.22
N PHE A 271 -24.45 -29.71 -9.60
CA PHE A 271 -23.08 -29.41 -9.99
C PHE A 271 -22.57 -28.22 -9.19
N ASP A 272 -21.28 -28.25 -8.87
CA ASP A 272 -20.59 -27.11 -8.27
C ASP A 272 -19.42 -26.73 -9.17
N THR A 273 -19.12 -25.44 -9.27
CA THR A 273 -18.00 -24.93 -10.07
C THR A 273 -17.28 -23.86 -9.30
N VAL A 274 -15.99 -24.10 -9.04
CA VAL A 274 -15.11 -23.17 -8.36
C VAL A 274 -14.12 -22.62 -9.38
N VAL A 275 -14.08 -21.29 -9.48
CA VAL A 275 -13.09 -20.58 -10.30
C VAL A 275 -12.16 -19.84 -9.35
N GLN A 276 -10.88 -20.20 -9.40
CA GLN A 276 -9.85 -19.61 -8.55
C GLN A 276 -8.76 -18.96 -9.41
N LEU A 277 -8.19 -17.86 -8.91
CA LEU A 277 -7.12 -17.13 -9.56
C LEU A 277 -5.82 -17.30 -8.78
N PHE A 278 -4.70 -17.47 -9.48
CA PHE A 278 -3.36 -17.42 -8.89
C PHE A 278 -2.41 -16.62 -9.79
N LEU A 279 -1.31 -16.11 -9.23
CA LEU A 279 -0.34 -15.28 -9.94
C LEU A 279 0.82 -16.13 -10.49
N VAL A 280 1.15 -15.95 -11.76
CA VAL A 280 2.33 -16.54 -12.40
C VAL A 280 3.39 -15.48 -12.59
N GLU A 281 4.48 -15.61 -11.86
CA GLU A 281 5.59 -14.66 -11.86
C GLU A 281 6.72 -15.12 -12.79
N ALA A 282 7.50 -14.13 -13.26
CA ALA A 282 8.73 -14.42 -13.97
C ALA A 282 9.82 -14.86 -12.97
N ASP A 283 10.79 -15.64 -13.45
CA ASP A 283 12.01 -15.93 -12.70
C ASP A 283 12.82 -14.64 -12.45
N GLY A 284 13.67 -14.65 -11.43
CA GLY A 284 14.55 -13.53 -11.06
C GLY A 284 13.87 -12.39 -10.30
N VAL A 285 14.50 -11.21 -10.32
CA VAL A 285 14.07 -10.01 -9.61
C VAL A 285 13.58 -8.98 -10.60
N GLN A 286 12.37 -8.45 -10.36
CA GLN A 286 11.79 -7.39 -11.15
C GLN A 286 12.57 -6.08 -10.97
N GLN A 287 12.89 -5.43 -12.08
CA GLN A 287 13.49 -4.12 -12.21
C GLN A 287 12.54 -3.21 -12.99
N ILE A 288 12.64 -1.91 -12.75
CA ILE A 288 11.82 -0.89 -13.41
C ILE A 288 12.75 0.21 -13.88
N ILE A 289 12.69 0.53 -15.17
CA ILE A 289 13.32 1.72 -15.75
C ILE A 289 12.22 2.69 -16.14
N THR A 290 12.37 3.97 -15.77
CA THR A 290 11.45 5.04 -16.14
C THR A 290 12.10 6.04 -17.08
N GLN A 291 11.37 6.47 -18.09
CA GLN A 291 11.70 7.64 -18.92
C GLN A 291 10.51 8.60 -18.91
N ASN A 292 10.75 9.84 -18.51
CA ASN A 292 9.71 10.83 -18.31
C ASN A 292 9.94 12.04 -19.22
N GLU A 293 8.88 12.58 -19.79
CA GLU A 293 8.89 13.77 -20.64
C GLU A 293 7.81 14.75 -20.18
N LEU A 294 8.20 16.00 -19.90
CA LEU A 294 7.28 17.11 -19.64
C LEU A 294 7.20 17.99 -20.87
N ILE A 295 6.02 18.04 -21.49
CA ILE A 295 5.81 18.75 -22.75
C ILE A 295 4.78 19.85 -22.53
N CYS A 296 5.20 21.10 -22.72
CA CYS A 296 4.33 22.28 -22.66
C CYS A 296 4.21 22.90 -24.04
N LEU A 297 2.97 23.02 -24.53
CA LEU A 297 2.66 23.51 -25.87
C LEU A 297 1.92 24.86 -25.82
N THR A 298 2.31 25.74 -26.72
CA THR A 298 1.66 27.03 -27.00
C THR A 298 0.94 27.03 -28.36
N GLY A 299 0.53 25.85 -28.85
CA GLY A 299 -0.20 25.66 -30.11
C GLY A 299 0.58 24.89 -31.20
N ASN A 300 1.90 24.83 -31.11
CA ASN A 300 2.73 24.10 -32.08
C ASN A 300 2.73 22.59 -31.79
N ARG A 301 2.89 21.77 -32.84
CA ARG A 301 3.11 20.33 -32.70
C ARG A 301 4.58 20.04 -32.38
N VAL A 302 4.82 19.19 -31.39
CA VAL A 302 6.15 18.74 -31.00
C VAL A 302 6.22 17.22 -31.12
N ASN A 303 7.26 16.75 -31.81
CA ASN A 303 7.55 15.32 -31.96
C ASN A 303 8.84 14.99 -31.21
N THR A 304 8.78 14.03 -30.30
CA THR A 304 9.91 13.54 -29.52
C THR A 304 10.04 12.03 -29.71
N THR A 305 11.27 11.52 -29.79
CA THR A 305 11.52 10.06 -29.86
C THR A 305 12.06 9.57 -28.53
N VAL A 306 11.44 8.51 -28.00
CA VAL A 306 11.78 7.89 -26.72
C VAL A 306 12.31 6.48 -27.01
N SER A 307 13.57 6.21 -26.66
CA SER A 307 14.23 4.92 -26.91
C SER A 307 14.32 4.11 -25.61
N LEU A 308 13.55 3.02 -25.53
CA LEU A 308 13.57 2.08 -24.42
C LEU A 308 14.31 0.81 -24.83
N LYS A 309 15.46 0.53 -24.23
CA LYS A 309 16.27 -0.67 -24.51
C LYS A 309 16.30 -1.58 -23.29
N LEU A 310 16.14 -2.88 -23.54
CA LEU A 310 16.35 -3.90 -22.52
C LEU A 310 17.87 -4.15 -22.33
N PRO A 311 18.32 -4.45 -21.09
CA PRO A 311 19.66 -4.97 -20.85
C PRO A 311 19.94 -6.29 -21.60
N GLU A 312 21.22 -6.66 -21.73
CA GLU A 312 21.63 -7.89 -22.43
C GLU A 312 21.12 -9.17 -21.74
N VAL A 313 21.03 -9.17 -20.41
CA VAL A 313 20.59 -10.32 -19.60
C VAL A 313 19.22 -10.03 -18.99
N VAL A 314 18.15 -10.52 -19.63
CA VAL A 314 16.76 -10.37 -19.18
C VAL A 314 16.03 -11.70 -19.30
N VAL A 315 15.16 -11.99 -18.34
CA VAL A 315 14.30 -13.18 -18.38
C VAL A 315 13.30 -13.05 -19.51
N LYS A 316 13.28 -14.05 -20.41
CA LYS A 316 12.43 -14.06 -21.61
C LYS A 316 10.96 -13.72 -21.29
N ASP A 317 10.32 -12.89 -22.09
CA ASP A 317 8.92 -12.44 -21.97
C ASP A 317 8.55 -11.73 -20.64
N SER A 318 9.51 -11.44 -19.76
CA SER A 318 9.24 -10.68 -18.52
C SER A 318 9.00 -9.19 -18.78
N ALA A 319 9.44 -8.68 -19.94
CA ALA A 319 9.39 -7.27 -20.28
C ALA A 319 7.95 -6.79 -20.54
N LYS A 320 7.52 -5.77 -19.80
CA LYS A 320 6.25 -5.07 -20.00
C LYS A 320 6.51 -3.57 -19.95
N CYS A 321 6.02 -2.83 -20.93
CA CYS A 321 6.11 -1.38 -20.94
C CYS A 321 4.74 -0.75 -20.79
N PHE A 322 4.63 0.23 -19.91
CA PHE A 322 3.43 1.03 -19.72
C PHE A 322 3.76 2.48 -20.08
N VAL A 323 2.88 3.13 -20.84
CA VAL A 323 2.90 4.58 -21.02
C VAL A 323 1.77 5.19 -20.23
N THR A 324 2.11 6.20 -19.45
CA THR A 324 1.19 6.99 -18.65
C THR A 324 1.19 8.41 -19.19
N VAL A 325 0.01 9.00 -19.43
CA VAL A 325 -0.14 10.40 -19.82
C VAL A 325 -0.96 11.13 -18.78
N LEU A 326 -0.41 12.22 -18.25
CA LEU A 326 -0.98 13.01 -17.17
C LEU A 326 -1.06 14.48 -17.57
N GLY A 327 -2.09 15.18 -17.08
CA GLY A 327 -2.23 16.62 -17.28
C GLY A 327 -1.58 17.48 -16.20
N ASP A 328 -1.03 16.85 -15.16
CA ASP A 328 -0.30 17.57 -14.13
C ASP A 328 0.93 16.80 -13.62
N LEU A 329 1.87 17.56 -13.05
CA LEU A 329 3.15 17.08 -12.52
C LEU A 329 2.98 16.26 -11.24
N ILE A 330 1.92 16.55 -10.48
CA ILE A 330 1.61 15.84 -9.25
C ILE A 330 0.73 14.62 -9.52
N SER A 331 0.08 14.52 -10.69
CA SER A 331 -0.90 13.49 -11.04
C SER A 331 -0.47 12.04 -10.83
N HIS A 332 0.83 11.74 -10.84
CA HIS A 332 1.30 10.38 -10.56
C HIS A 332 1.22 10.04 -9.05
N ALA A 333 1.43 11.03 -8.17
CA ALA A 333 1.09 10.90 -6.76
C ALA A 333 -0.45 10.80 -6.54
N LEU A 334 -1.24 11.09 -7.59
CA LEU A 334 -2.71 11.06 -7.59
C LEU A 334 -3.29 9.82 -8.32
N LYS A 335 -2.47 8.79 -8.61
CA LYS A 335 -2.83 7.58 -9.41
C LYS A 335 -4.14 6.90 -8.98
N ASN A 336 -4.52 7.04 -7.71
CA ASN A 336 -5.88 6.85 -7.22
C ASN A 336 -6.18 7.96 -6.21
N ILE A 337 -7.27 8.71 -6.37
CA ILE A 337 -7.70 9.70 -5.38
C ILE A 337 -7.97 9.05 -3.99
N ALA A 338 -8.23 7.74 -3.96
CA ALA A 338 -8.32 6.95 -2.74
C ALA A 338 -6.94 6.65 -2.10
N ASP A 339 -5.90 6.41 -2.91
CA ASP A 339 -4.53 6.16 -2.42
C ASP A 339 -3.68 7.46 -2.33
N LEU A 340 -4.27 8.57 -2.81
CA LEU A 340 -3.79 9.96 -2.83
C LEU A 340 -3.26 10.42 -1.48
N LEU A 341 -4.02 10.02 -0.47
CA LEU A 341 -3.78 10.38 0.89
C LEU A 341 -3.24 9.12 1.54
N ARG A 342 -2.08 9.24 2.17
CA ARG A 342 -1.55 8.13 2.95
C ARG A 342 -2.03 8.30 4.37
N MET A 343 -2.72 7.28 4.88
CA MET A 343 -3.07 7.24 6.29
C MET A 343 -1.76 7.27 7.09
N PRO A 344 -1.56 8.23 8.00
CA PRO A 344 -0.37 8.27 8.83
C PRO A 344 -0.41 7.13 9.87
N TYR A 345 0.71 6.42 10.03
CA TYR A 345 0.86 5.32 10.98
C TYR A 345 2.33 5.18 11.42
N GLY A 346 2.57 4.31 12.40
CA GLY A 346 3.91 3.95 12.85
C GLY A 346 4.49 4.88 13.92
N CYS A 347 5.81 4.91 13.99
CA CYS A 347 6.55 5.77 14.93
C CYS A 347 6.45 7.25 14.53
N GLY A 348 6.87 8.17 15.41
CA GLY A 348 6.76 9.62 15.19
C GLY A 348 7.45 10.11 13.93
N GLU A 349 8.46 9.39 13.44
CA GLU A 349 9.13 9.69 12.17
C GLU A 349 8.28 9.22 10.97
N GLN A 350 7.87 7.94 10.96
CA GLN A 350 7.01 7.34 9.92
C GLN A 350 5.65 8.03 9.79
N ASN A 351 5.05 8.41 10.90
CA ASN A 351 3.78 9.12 10.90
C ASN A 351 3.92 10.44 10.13
N MET A 352 4.98 11.20 10.38
CA MET A 352 5.24 12.46 9.68
C MET A 352 5.62 12.29 8.19
N LEU A 353 6.19 11.15 7.80
CA LEU A 353 6.42 10.80 6.38
C LEU A 353 5.12 10.78 5.59
N ASN A 354 4.10 10.15 6.17
CA ASN A 354 2.80 9.98 5.53
C ASN A 354 1.90 11.18 5.74
N PHE A 355 2.09 11.94 6.83
CA PHE A 355 1.31 13.13 7.16
C PHE A 355 1.56 14.30 6.21
N ALA A 356 2.82 14.66 6.01
CA ALA A 356 3.19 15.88 5.29
C ALA A 356 2.70 15.92 3.82
N PRO A 357 2.80 14.84 3.01
CA PRO A 357 2.29 14.82 1.64
C PRO A 357 0.80 15.17 1.53
N ASN A 358 -0.02 14.74 2.49
CA ASN A 358 -1.47 15.04 2.50
C ASN A 358 -1.74 16.55 2.46
N ILE A 359 -0.95 17.34 3.19
CA ILE A 359 -1.11 18.81 3.25
C ILE A 359 -0.74 19.44 1.91
N TYR A 360 0.41 19.07 1.33
CA TYR A 360 0.89 19.68 0.09
C TYR A 360 0.02 19.29 -1.11
N ILE A 361 -0.53 18.07 -1.10
CA ILE A 361 -1.54 17.65 -2.06
C ILE A 361 -2.82 18.49 -1.93
N LEU A 362 -3.32 18.71 -0.72
CA LEU A 362 -4.48 19.59 -0.52
C LEU A 362 -4.23 21.01 -0.99
N GLN A 363 -3.08 21.60 -0.63
CA GLN A 363 -2.68 22.95 -1.07
C GLN A 363 -2.62 23.04 -2.59
N TYR A 364 -2.07 22.01 -3.23
CA TYR A 364 -2.02 21.92 -4.67
C TYR A 364 -3.43 21.86 -5.28
N LEU A 365 -4.27 20.91 -4.85
CA LEU A 365 -5.63 20.72 -5.39
C LEU A 365 -6.52 21.95 -5.17
N GLU A 366 -6.34 22.64 -4.05
CA GLU A 366 -7.03 23.90 -3.78
C GLU A 366 -6.57 24.99 -4.76
N SER A 367 -5.26 25.15 -4.95
CA SER A 367 -4.70 26.14 -5.87
C SER A 367 -5.05 25.89 -7.35
N SER A 368 -5.22 24.63 -7.74
CA SER A 368 -5.61 24.25 -9.10
C SER A 368 -7.13 24.24 -9.32
N GLY A 369 -7.93 24.54 -8.28
CA GLY A 369 -9.38 24.49 -8.34
C GLY A 369 -9.95 23.08 -8.56
N GLN A 370 -9.21 22.04 -8.17
CA GLN A 370 -9.56 20.64 -8.37
C GLN A 370 -9.90 19.89 -7.07
N LEU A 371 -9.87 20.59 -5.93
CA LEU A 371 -10.23 20.02 -4.63
C LEU A 371 -11.75 19.77 -4.56
N THR A 372 -12.15 18.51 -4.52
CA THR A 372 -13.56 18.12 -4.34
C THR A 372 -13.89 17.94 -2.84
N PRO A 373 -15.16 18.07 -2.43
CA PRO A 373 -15.57 17.85 -1.04
C PRO A 373 -15.24 16.44 -0.52
N GLU A 374 -15.32 15.43 -1.37
CA GLU A 374 -15.00 14.04 -1.03
C GLU A 374 -13.51 13.87 -0.69
N ILE A 375 -12.62 14.46 -1.51
CA ILE A 375 -11.18 14.44 -1.28
C ILE A 375 -10.83 15.15 0.02
N LEU A 376 -11.44 16.33 0.23
CA LEU A 376 -11.20 17.12 1.43
C LEU A 376 -11.65 16.35 2.68
N ALA A 377 -12.83 15.74 2.67
CA ALA A 377 -13.33 14.97 3.82
C ALA A 377 -12.39 13.83 4.19
N ARG A 378 -11.95 13.04 3.20
CA ARG A 378 -11.00 11.95 3.42
C ARG A 378 -9.64 12.46 3.95
N ALA A 379 -9.14 13.55 3.38
CA ALA A 379 -7.86 14.14 3.79
C ALA A 379 -7.93 14.65 5.23
N LYS A 380 -9.04 15.28 5.62
CA LYS A 380 -9.27 15.71 7.00
C LYS A 380 -9.21 14.55 7.97
N THR A 381 -9.88 13.43 7.69
CA THR A 381 -9.79 12.23 8.54
C THR A 381 -8.35 11.76 8.70
N PHE A 382 -7.55 11.75 7.64
CA PHE A 382 -6.14 11.29 7.73
C PHE A 382 -5.26 12.29 8.48
N LEU A 383 -5.48 13.59 8.29
CA LEU A 383 -4.80 14.64 9.03
C LEU A 383 -5.20 14.66 10.52
N GLU A 384 -6.46 14.41 10.87
CA GLU A 384 -6.91 14.30 12.26
C GLU A 384 -6.29 13.07 12.94
N THR A 385 -6.38 11.89 12.31
CA THR A 385 -5.78 10.65 12.82
C THR A 385 -4.27 10.77 12.98
N GLY A 386 -3.59 11.34 11.97
CA GLY A 386 -2.14 11.51 12.02
C GLY A 386 -1.69 12.54 13.05
N TYR A 387 -2.50 13.58 13.31
CA TYR A 387 -2.23 14.58 14.33
C TYR A 387 -2.29 13.93 15.72
N GLN A 388 -3.39 13.22 16.01
CA GLN A 388 -3.56 12.48 17.27
C GLN A 388 -2.47 11.42 17.47
N THR A 389 -2.08 10.74 16.40
CA THR A 389 -0.99 9.75 16.44
C THR A 389 0.35 10.41 16.74
N GLN A 390 0.64 11.59 16.16
CA GLN A 390 1.88 12.30 16.41
C GLN A 390 1.99 12.81 17.85
N LEU A 391 0.87 13.19 18.48
CA LEU A 391 0.86 13.64 19.88
C LEU A 391 1.30 12.53 20.86
N LYS A 392 1.15 11.25 20.50
CA LYS A 392 1.68 10.13 21.30
C LYS A 392 3.21 10.11 21.36
N HIS A 393 3.86 10.74 20.37
CA HIS A 393 5.32 10.83 20.23
C HIS A 393 5.88 12.17 20.74
N LYS A 394 5.06 12.92 21.49
CA LYS A 394 5.42 14.18 22.13
C LYS A 394 5.95 13.94 23.54
N HIS A 395 7.01 14.65 23.91
CA HIS A 395 7.58 14.70 25.26
C HIS A 395 6.85 15.71 26.15
N TYR A 396 6.96 15.54 27.47
CA TYR A 396 6.39 16.50 28.43
C TYR A 396 6.92 17.93 28.29
N ASP A 397 8.15 18.08 27.79
CA ASP A 397 8.80 19.37 27.57
C ASP A 397 8.39 20.05 26.24
N GLY A 398 7.49 19.42 25.47
CA GLY A 398 7.02 19.94 24.18
C GLY A 398 7.78 19.47 22.96
N SER A 399 8.87 18.71 23.13
CA SER A 399 9.67 18.18 22.03
C SER A 399 9.10 16.89 21.43
N TYR A 400 9.60 16.47 20.26
CA TYR A 400 9.16 15.25 19.57
C TYR A 400 10.34 14.34 19.26
N SER A 401 10.15 13.02 19.38
CA SER A 401 11.10 11.98 18.96
C SER A 401 10.37 10.83 18.25
N ALA A 402 11.08 9.79 17.82
CA ALA A 402 10.47 8.64 17.14
C ALA A 402 9.50 7.87 18.06
N PHE A 403 9.82 7.74 19.34
CA PHE A 403 9.05 6.94 20.31
C PHE A 403 8.56 7.76 21.51
N GLY A 404 8.53 9.09 21.39
CA GLY A 404 8.10 9.99 22.46
C GLY A 404 8.89 9.79 23.75
N ASN A 405 8.19 9.78 24.90
CA ASN A 405 8.80 9.64 26.22
C ASN A 405 9.55 8.31 26.46
N SER A 406 9.48 7.33 25.55
CA SER A 406 10.35 6.15 25.59
C SER A 406 11.80 6.47 25.20
N ASP A 407 12.02 7.53 24.43
CA ASP A 407 13.35 8.06 24.15
C ASP A 407 13.81 8.97 25.29
N SER A 408 15.13 9.07 25.51
CA SER A 408 15.69 9.90 26.59
C SER A 408 15.56 11.41 26.35
N SER A 409 15.33 11.84 25.12
CA SER A 409 15.16 13.25 24.74
C SER A 409 14.49 13.40 23.38
N GLY A 410 13.82 14.54 23.16
CA GLY A 410 13.34 14.95 21.84
C GLY A 410 14.47 15.25 20.85
N HIS A 411 14.15 15.17 19.56
CA HIS A 411 15.09 15.48 18.47
C HIS A 411 14.86 16.89 17.91
N THR A 412 15.93 17.69 17.80
CA THR A 412 15.82 19.10 17.37
C THR A 412 15.18 19.26 15.99
N TRP A 413 15.66 18.50 15.00
CA TRP A 413 15.14 18.57 13.63
C TRP A 413 13.68 18.08 13.53
N LEU A 414 13.34 16.94 14.14
CA LEU A 414 11.98 16.38 14.10
C LEU A 414 10.98 17.30 14.78
N THR A 415 11.35 17.91 15.91
CA THR A 415 10.53 18.90 16.60
C THR A 415 10.21 20.09 15.69
N ALA A 416 11.22 20.62 14.99
CA ALA A 416 11.02 21.71 14.03
C ALA A 416 10.18 21.28 12.82
N TYR A 417 10.37 20.06 12.33
CA TYR A 417 9.58 19.50 11.23
C TYR A 417 8.11 19.32 11.60
N VAL A 418 7.82 18.69 12.75
CA VAL A 418 6.45 18.53 13.29
C VAL A 418 5.79 19.89 13.45
N MET A 419 6.49 20.87 14.05
CA MET A 419 6.01 22.23 14.23
C MET A 419 5.64 22.89 12.88
N LYS A 420 6.52 22.83 11.87
CA LYS A 420 6.25 23.33 10.51
C LYS A 420 4.99 22.70 9.92
N ILE A 421 4.93 21.37 9.94
CA ILE A 421 3.87 20.61 9.29
C ILE A 421 2.51 20.80 10.00
N PHE A 422 2.50 20.87 11.33
CA PHE A 422 1.31 21.18 12.12
C PHE A 422 0.75 22.57 11.78
N GLY A 423 1.62 23.58 11.62
CA GLY A 423 1.15 24.89 11.17
C GLY A 423 0.57 24.89 9.76
N GLY A 424 1.14 24.10 8.84
CA GLY A 424 0.55 23.90 7.51
C GLY A 424 -0.82 23.19 7.56
N ALA A 425 -1.04 22.30 8.52
CA ALA A 425 -2.28 21.54 8.67
C ALA A 425 -3.44 22.36 9.24
N LYS A 426 -3.17 23.45 9.98
CA LYS A 426 -4.19 24.35 10.56
C LYS A 426 -5.22 24.87 9.56
N LYS A 427 -4.83 24.98 8.29
CA LYS A 427 -5.74 25.42 7.22
C LYS A 427 -6.90 24.44 7.01
N TYR A 428 -6.71 23.15 7.31
CA TYR A 428 -7.65 22.08 6.99
C TYR A 428 -8.27 21.42 8.21
N VAL A 429 -7.52 21.29 9.31
CA VAL A 429 -7.94 20.59 10.54
C VAL A 429 -7.59 21.42 11.77
N PHE A 430 -8.27 21.13 12.90
CA PHE A 430 -7.94 21.74 14.18
C PHE A 430 -6.58 21.23 14.68
N VAL A 431 -5.68 22.16 15.00
CA VAL A 431 -4.39 21.90 15.61
C VAL A 431 -4.27 22.83 16.80
N ASP A 432 -4.11 22.28 17.99
CA ASP A 432 -3.94 23.05 19.22
C ASP A 432 -2.63 23.85 19.16
N GLU A 433 -2.75 25.18 19.27
CA GLU A 433 -1.64 26.14 19.22
C GLU A 433 -0.64 25.90 20.35
N THR A 434 -1.09 25.42 21.51
CA THR A 434 -0.24 25.17 22.67
C THR A 434 0.85 24.14 22.35
N ASN A 435 0.54 23.15 21.49
CA ASN A 435 1.51 22.14 21.06
C ASN A 435 2.61 22.74 20.18
N ILE A 436 2.28 23.75 19.37
CA ILE A 436 3.24 24.47 18.53
C ILE A 436 4.09 25.41 19.37
N ASP A 437 3.47 26.13 20.31
CA ASP A 437 4.17 27.08 21.17
C ASP A 437 5.12 26.40 22.15
N GLN A 438 4.75 25.24 22.69
CA GLN A 438 5.65 24.42 23.49
C GLN A 438 6.88 23.94 22.69
N ALA A 439 6.67 23.51 21.44
CA ALA A 439 7.78 23.13 20.55
C ALA A 439 8.70 24.32 20.23
N LYS A 440 8.14 25.52 19.99
CA LYS A 440 8.92 26.77 19.81
C LYS A 440 9.77 27.09 21.05
N ASN A 441 9.15 27.05 22.23
CA ASN A 441 9.82 27.34 23.50
C ASN A 441 10.96 26.36 23.76
N TRP A 442 10.75 25.08 23.48
CA TRP A 442 11.79 24.06 23.60
C TRP A 442 12.94 24.29 22.61
N LEU A 443 12.65 24.61 21.35
CA LEU A 443 13.67 24.95 20.35
C LEU A 443 14.47 26.20 20.75
N ALA A 444 13.83 27.22 21.32
CA ALA A 444 14.49 28.44 21.78
C ALA A 444 15.55 28.16 22.86
N GLN A 445 15.32 27.17 23.73
CA GLN A 445 16.29 26.73 24.74
C GLN A 445 17.51 26.01 24.14
N ARG A 446 17.45 25.59 22.87
CA ARG A 446 18.54 24.94 22.13
C ARG A 446 19.27 25.90 21.19
N GLN A 447 18.94 27.20 21.21
CA GLN A 447 19.68 28.22 20.49
C GLN A 447 20.95 28.62 21.26
N GLN A 448 22.09 28.55 20.58
CA GLN A 448 23.41 28.89 21.10
C GLN A 448 23.63 30.42 21.13
N LYS A 449 24.69 30.88 21.80
CA LYS A 449 25.03 32.32 21.92
C LYS A 449 25.33 32.98 20.57
N ASN A 450 25.89 32.24 19.62
CA ASN A 450 26.12 32.67 18.23
C ASN A 450 24.82 32.74 17.39
N GLY A 451 23.67 32.35 17.96
CA GLY A 451 22.37 32.35 17.28
C GLY A 451 22.04 31.06 16.52
N CYS A 452 22.97 30.11 16.38
CA CYS A 452 22.72 28.83 15.72
C CYS A 452 22.01 27.85 16.67
N PHE A 453 21.27 26.87 16.12
CA PHE A 453 20.62 25.82 16.89
C PHE A 453 21.48 24.57 16.99
N LYS A 454 21.53 23.99 18.19
CA LYS A 454 22.29 22.76 18.44
C LYS A 454 21.48 21.51 18.09
N THR A 455 22.12 20.56 17.42
CA THR A 455 21.56 19.22 17.21
C THR A 455 21.55 18.41 18.52
N VAL A 456 20.38 17.91 18.93
CA VAL A 456 20.15 17.06 20.11
C VAL A 456 19.15 15.96 19.74
N GLY A 457 19.23 14.83 20.45
CA GLY A 457 18.35 13.67 20.28
C GLY A 457 18.87 12.66 19.25
N VAL A 458 18.15 11.55 19.11
CA VAL A 458 18.44 10.52 18.10
C VAL A 458 17.33 10.55 17.05
N LEU A 459 17.73 10.55 15.77
CA LEU A 459 16.83 10.37 14.63
C LEU A 459 17.18 9.05 13.96
N TYR A 460 16.21 8.16 13.81
CA TYR A 460 16.42 6.84 13.24
C TYR A 460 16.35 6.88 11.70
N HIS A 461 15.46 7.72 11.17
CA HIS A 461 15.25 8.02 9.76
C HIS A 461 16.09 9.24 9.35
N ASN A 462 17.40 9.12 9.26
CA ASN A 462 18.25 10.27 8.88
C ASN A 462 18.05 10.78 7.44
N GLU A 463 17.39 10.03 6.55
CA GLU A 463 16.98 10.61 5.27
C GLU A 463 15.80 11.59 5.40
N MET A 464 15.06 11.53 6.51
CA MET A 464 14.07 12.55 6.81
C MET A 464 14.69 13.90 7.10
N LYS A 465 15.96 14.04 7.46
CA LYS A 465 16.58 15.37 7.56
C LYS A 465 17.24 15.83 6.27
N GLY A 466 17.27 14.96 5.25
CA GLY A 466 17.86 15.29 3.96
C GLY A 466 19.35 15.64 4.09
N GLY A 467 19.75 16.73 3.45
CA GLY A 467 21.12 17.28 3.56
C GLY A 467 21.43 18.04 4.84
N VAL A 468 20.52 18.14 5.81
CA VAL A 468 20.80 18.80 7.10
C VAL A 468 21.78 17.96 7.93
N SER A 469 23.02 18.41 8.04
CA SER A 469 24.11 17.65 8.65
C SER A 469 24.82 18.36 9.80
N ASP A 470 24.67 19.67 9.93
CA ASP A 470 25.39 20.50 10.90
C ASP A 470 24.47 21.56 11.53
N ASP A 471 24.95 22.22 12.58
CA ASP A 471 24.18 23.23 13.33
C ASP A 471 23.77 24.43 12.43
N VAL A 472 24.52 24.73 11.36
CA VAL A 472 24.23 25.85 10.45
C VAL A 472 23.07 25.50 9.50
N THR A 473 23.13 24.34 8.85
CA THR A 473 22.06 23.81 7.99
C THR A 473 20.80 23.53 8.80
N LEU A 474 20.92 23.05 10.05
CA LEU A 474 19.81 22.90 10.98
C LEU A 474 19.18 24.26 11.32
N THR A 475 20.00 25.29 11.54
CA THR A 475 19.52 26.65 11.78
C THR A 475 18.76 27.19 10.57
N ALA A 476 19.26 26.97 9.36
CA ALA A 476 18.60 27.41 8.13
C ALA A 476 17.21 26.80 7.98
N TYR A 477 17.10 25.50 8.31
CA TYR A 477 15.85 24.74 8.31
C TYR A 477 14.86 25.24 9.37
N ILE A 478 15.31 25.39 10.63
CA ILE A 478 14.46 25.86 11.74
C ILE A 478 13.95 27.27 11.46
N VAL A 479 14.82 28.18 11.01
CA VAL A 479 14.42 29.56 10.69
C VAL A 479 13.42 29.58 9.53
N ALA A 480 13.62 28.77 8.49
CA ALA A 480 12.64 28.64 7.40
C ALA A 480 11.28 28.13 7.91
N ALA A 481 11.28 27.10 8.76
CA ALA A 481 10.07 26.56 9.39
C ALA A 481 9.32 27.63 10.21
N LEU A 482 10.04 28.42 11.02
CA LEU A 482 9.45 29.49 11.82
C LEU A 482 8.85 30.61 10.94
N LEU A 483 9.52 30.96 9.85
CA LEU A 483 9.01 31.97 8.90
C LEU A 483 7.79 31.47 8.12
N GLU A 484 7.75 30.18 7.74
CA GLU A 484 6.56 29.56 7.13
C GLU A 484 5.34 29.57 8.07
N LEU A 485 5.56 29.53 9.39
CA LEU A 485 4.53 29.68 10.41
C LEU A 485 4.05 31.12 10.60
N GLY A 486 4.61 32.08 9.85
CA GLY A 486 4.26 33.49 9.92
C GLY A 486 4.94 34.26 11.04
N MET A 487 5.99 33.72 11.67
CA MET A 487 6.76 34.48 12.66
C MET A 487 7.51 35.64 11.98
N LYS A 488 7.46 36.81 12.61
CA LYS A 488 8.09 38.02 12.07
C LYS A 488 9.60 37.96 12.24
N THR A 489 10.32 38.59 11.33
CA THR A 489 11.79 38.74 11.41
C THR A 489 12.26 39.56 12.62
N SER A 490 11.36 40.33 13.24
CA SER A 490 11.61 41.06 14.49
C SER A 490 11.66 40.17 15.73
N ASP A 491 11.16 38.92 15.63
CA ASP A 491 11.20 37.97 16.74
C ASP A 491 12.66 37.67 17.15
N PRO A 492 13.00 37.69 18.46
CA PRO A 492 14.38 37.50 18.91
C PRO A 492 15.03 36.18 18.46
N MET A 493 14.25 35.09 18.41
CA MET A 493 14.74 33.76 18.01
C MET A 493 15.09 33.75 16.52
N VAL A 494 14.17 34.28 15.68
CA VAL A 494 14.36 34.39 14.23
C VAL A 494 15.52 35.34 13.91
N LYS A 495 15.58 36.51 14.55
CA LYS A 495 16.63 37.51 14.33
C LYS A 495 18.02 36.94 14.64
N LYS A 496 18.19 36.26 15.78
CA LYS A 496 19.46 35.59 16.14
C LYS A 496 19.83 34.48 15.15
N GLY A 497 18.85 33.69 14.71
CA GLY A 497 19.06 32.67 13.70
C GLY A 497 19.54 33.26 12.37
N LEU A 498 18.90 34.34 11.90
CA LEU A 498 19.30 35.04 10.68
C LEU A 498 20.72 35.64 10.78
N VAL A 499 21.16 36.09 11.96
CA VAL A 499 22.55 36.54 12.18
C VAL A 499 23.53 35.39 11.99
N CYS A 500 23.32 34.24 12.63
CA CYS A 500 24.12 33.03 12.42
C CYS A 500 24.21 32.66 10.91
N LEU A 501 23.07 32.70 10.20
CA LEU A 501 23.02 32.37 8.77
C LEU A 501 23.74 33.39 7.89
N LYS A 502 23.70 34.69 8.23
CA LYS A 502 24.43 35.74 7.50
C LYS A 502 25.94 35.56 7.65
N GLU A 503 26.41 35.27 8.86
CA GLU A 503 27.83 34.98 9.12
C GLU A 503 28.29 33.76 8.32
N ALA A 504 27.54 32.65 8.37
CA ALA A 504 27.83 31.43 7.61
C ALA A 504 27.79 31.63 6.07
N SER A 505 26.91 32.52 5.59
CA SER A 505 26.80 32.87 4.16
C SER A 505 27.99 33.67 3.61
N SER A 506 28.97 34.01 4.44
CA SER A 506 30.26 34.53 3.98
C SER A 506 31.09 33.47 3.26
N ASN A 507 30.88 32.19 3.57
CA ASN A 507 31.55 31.05 2.93
C ASN A 507 30.54 30.11 2.24
N VAL A 508 30.24 30.38 0.98
CA VAL A 508 29.24 29.66 0.15
C VAL A 508 29.79 28.38 -0.49
N ASN A 509 30.73 27.67 0.14
CA ASN A 509 31.28 26.43 -0.43
C ASN A 509 30.32 25.23 -0.33
N ASN A 510 29.41 25.24 0.65
CA ASN A 510 28.38 24.21 0.78
C ASN A 510 27.16 24.58 -0.09
N MET A 511 26.95 23.85 -1.20
CA MET A 511 25.84 24.07 -2.13
C MET A 511 24.48 23.80 -1.49
N TYR A 512 24.40 22.78 -0.63
CA TYR A 512 23.17 22.44 0.06
C TYR A 512 22.72 23.57 1.01
N PHE A 513 23.65 24.04 1.83
CA PHE A 513 23.41 25.20 2.70
C PHE A 513 22.99 26.42 1.89
N THR A 514 23.66 26.70 0.77
CA THR A 514 23.37 27.87 -0.07
C THR A 514 21.95 27.80 -0.67
N ALA A 515 21.52 26.62 -1.12
CA ALA A 515 20.16 26.38 -1.62
C ALA A 515 19.11 26.61 -0.52
N LEU A 516 19.27 25.99 0.66
CA LEU A 516 18.34 26.14 1.78
C LEU A 516 18.31 27.58 2.31
N ALA A 517 19.48 28.22 2.49
CA ALA A 517 19.57 29.61 2.93
C ALA A 517 18.92 30.58 1.94
N SER A 518 19.03 30.33 0.62
CA SER A 518 18.36 31.15 -0.39
C SER A 518 16.85 31.17 -0.20
N TYR A 519 16.26 30.02 0.18
CA TYR A 519 14.86 29.91 0.52
C TYR A 519 14.54 30.62 1.85
N THR A 520 15.35 30.39 2.89
CA THR A 520 15.17 31.05 4.20
C THR A 520 15.21 32.57 4.10
N PHE A 521 16.18 33.16 3.38
CA PHE A 521 16.26 34.61 3.19
C PHE A 521 15.15 35.16 2.28
N THR A 522 14.66 34.35 1.33
CA THR A 522 13.47 34.70 0.55
C THR A 522 12.25 34.86 1.47
N LEU A 523 12.01 33.91 2.37
CA LEU A 523 10.92 33.98 3.34
C LEU A 523 11.10 35.14 4.34
N ALA A 524 12.33 35.47 4.71
CA ALA A 524 12.64 36.58 5.60
C ALA A 524 12.49 37.97 4.91
N GLY A 525 12.29 38.01 3.59
CA GLY A 525 12.19 39.24 2.82
C GLY A 525 13.53 39.96 2.57
N ASP A 526 14.67 39.34 2.88
CA ASP A 526 16.01 39.92 2.66
C ASP A 526 16.43 39.77 1.19
N GLN A 527 16.09 40.78 0.38
CA GLN A 527 16.31 40.72 -1.09
C GLN A 527 17.80 40.75 -1.47
N GLU A 528 18.65 41.40 -0.67
CA GLU A 528 20.09 41.50 -0.96
C GLU A 528 20.76 40.12 -0.81
N MET A 529 20.56 39.46 0.34
CA MET A 529 21.08 38.12 0.57
C MET A 529 20.48 37.10 -0.40
N ARG A 530 19.17 37.19 -0.66
CA ARG A 530 18.49 36.34 -1.64
C ARG A 530 19.15 36.46 -3.02
N GLN A 531 19.34 37.67 -3.52
CA GLN A 531 19.95 37.89 -4.83
C GLN A 531 21.39 37.38 -4.87
N LYS A 532 22.18 37.63 -3.83
CA LYS A 532 23.56 37.16 -3.71
C LYS A 532 23.65 35.62 -3.78
N LEU A 533 22.82 34.92 -3.00
CA LEU A 533 22.83 33.45 -2.92
C LEU A 533 22.30 32.82 -4.22
N ILE A 534 21.21 33.33 -4.79
CA ILE A 534 20.66 32.81 -6.05
C ILE A 534 21.64 33.03 -7.22
N SER A 535 22.29 34.20 -7.31
CA SER A 535 23.33 34.43 -8.31
C SER A 535 24.53 33.49 -8.13
N ASN A 536 24.93 33.19 -6.89
CA ASN A 536 25.99 32.21 -6.63
C ASN A 536 25.60 30.80 -7.09
N LEU A 537 24.36 30.39 -6.81
CA LEU A 537 23.81 29.11 -7.26
C LEU A 537 23.74 29.03 -8.78
N ASP A 538 23.34 30.10 -9.47
CA ASP A 538 23.29 30.15 -10.94
C ASP A 538 24.69 29.97 -11.55
N ASN A 539 25.73 30.57 -10.98
CA ASN A 539 27.12 30.40 -11.43
C ASN A 539 27.62 28.95 -11.33
N ARG A 540 26.99 28.13 -10.49
CA ARG A 540 27.37 26.72 -10.25
C ARG A 540 26.32 25.72 -10.74
N VAL A 541 25.36 26.18 -11.56
CA VAL A 541 24.29 25.34 -12.08
C VAL A 541 24.85 24.26 -13.00
N LYS A 542 24.34 23.03 -12.87
CA LYS A 542 24.59 21.95 -13.82
C LYS A 542 23.43 21.87 -14.80
N ARG A 543 23.73 21.50 -16.05
CA ARG A 543 22.74 21.37 -17.13
C ARG A 543 22.72 19.94 -17.64
N GLU A 544 21.52 19.39 -17.79
CA GLU A 544 21.27 18.07 -18.37
C GLU A 544 20.13 18.22 -19.38
N GLY A 545 20.48 18.22 -20.68
CA GLY A 545 19.54 18.59 -21.74
C GLY A 545 19.04 20.02 -21.57
N ASP A 546 17.72 20.17 -21.46
CA ASP A 546 17.03 21.45 -21.21
C ASP A 546 16.75 21.71 -19.71
N GLY A 547 17.21 20.81 -18.83
CA GLY A 547 17.03 20.87 -17.39
C GLY A 547 18.18 21.55 -16.65
N ARG A 548 17.86 22.20 -15.52
CA ARG A 548 18.83 22.79 -14.57
C ARG A 548 18.75 22.10 -13.22
N TYR A 549 19.90 21.84 -12.60
CA TYR A 549 19.97 21.22 -11.28
C TYR A 549 21.25 21.59 -10.53
N TRP A 550 21.27 21.27 -9.23
CA TRP A 550 22.40 21.48 -8.34
C TRP A 550 22.86 20.18 -7.69
N THR A 551 24.17 20.07 -7.47
CA THR A 551 24.81 18.90 -6.87
C THR A 551 25.98 19.34 -5.97
N GLN A 552 26.35 18.49 -5.01
CA GLN A 552 27.47 18.69 -4.10
C GLN A 552 28.52 17.62 -4.42
N GLU A 553 29.75 18.03 -4.74
CA GLU A 553 30.85 17.09 -5.03
C GLU A 553 31.30 16.39 -3.75
N ASN A 554 30.84 15.15 -3.53
CA ASN A 554 31.31 14.27 -2.48
C ASN A 554 31.99 13.05 -3.12
N ASN A 555 33.32 12.93 -2.98
CA ASN A 555 34.21 11.81 -3.35
C ASN A 555 33.51 10.53 -3.88
N GLY A 556 33.01 10.56 -5.12
CA GLY A 556 32.55 9.38 -5.86
C GLY A 556 31.12 8.86 -5.59
N GLN A 557 30.33 9.44 -4.68
CA GLN A 557 28.93 9.04 -4.48
C GLN A 557 27.95 10.10 -5.02
N ARG A 558 27.49 9.92 -6.26
CA ARG A 558 26.31 10.64 -6.77
C ARG A 558 25.10 10.22 -5.96
N THR A 559 24.57 11.11 -5.14
CA THR A 559 23.33 10.88 -4.38
C THR A 559 22.21 11.67 -5.03
N SER A 560 21.48 11.03 -5.95
CA SER A 560 20.36 11.63 -6.69
C SER A 560 19.33 12.33 -5.80
N SER A 561 19.19 11.88 -4.54
CA SER A 561 18.29 12.47 -3.56
C SER A 561 18.67 13.89 -3.12
N LEU A 562 19.96 14.13 -2.81
CA LEU A 562 20.41 15.46 -2.41
C LEU A 562 20.28 16.47 -3.56
N GLU A 563 20.49 16.03 -4.80
CA GLU A 563 20.33 16.86 -6.00
C GLU A 563 18.89 17.33 -6.18
N VAL A 564 17.92 16.44 -5.95
CA VAL A 564 16.49 16.75 -5.99
C VAL A 564 16.11 17.71 -4.86
N GLU A 565 16.57 17.48 -3.65
CA GLU A 565 16.28 18.33 -2.49
C GLU A 565 16.82 19.75 -2.68
N MET A 566 18.11 19.90 -3.06
CA MET A 566 18.73 21.20 -3.32
C MET A 566 17.99 21.96 -4.43
N SER A 567 17.73 21.29 -5.55
CA SER A 567 17.06 21.91 -6.70
C SER A 567 15.63 22.34 -6.35
N SER A 568 14.95 21.61 -5.46
CA SER A 568 13.62 21.95 -4.97
C SER A 568 13.63 23.17 -4.05
N TYR A 569 14.63 23.33 -3.18
CA TYR A 569 14.80 24.55 -2.39
C TYR A 569 15.08 25.79 -3.25
N VAL A 570 15.91 25.65 -4.29
CA VAL A 570 16.12 26.76 -5.25
C VAL A 570 14.83 27.13 -5.94
N LEU A 571 14.04 26.15 -6.39
CA LEU A 571 12.72 26.38 -6.98
C LEU A 571 11.77 27.09 -5.99
N LEU A 572 11.75 26.68 -4.72
CA LEU A 572 10.95 27.34 -3.67
C LEU A 572 11.39 28.79 -3.42
N ALA A 573 12.70 29.07 -3.42
CA ALA A 573 13.25 30.42 -3.26
C ALA A 573 12.87 31.35 -4.43
N LEU A 574 12.79 30.80 -5.65
CA LEU A 574 12.34 31.55 -6.82
C LEU A 574 10.84 31.86 -6.78
N LEU A 575 10.02 30.92 -6.30
CA LEU A 575 8.56 31.02 -6.33
C LEU A 575 7.92 31.66 -5.09
N SER A 576 8.65 31.78 -3.97
CA SER A 576 8.08 32.25 -2.69
C SER A 576 8.34 33.72 -2.37
N GLY A 577 9.03 34.44 -3.25
CA GLY A 577 9.31 35.87 -3.09
C GLY A 577 9.00 36.67 -4.36
N PRO A 578 9.24 37.98 -4.36
CA PRO A 578 9.06 38.83 -5.55
C PRO A 578 9.85 38.31 -6.75
N THR A 579 9.34 38.51 -7.96
CA THR A 579 10.02 38.06 -9.19
C THR A 579 11.37 38.76 -9.35
N LEU A 580 12.45 37.97 -9.52
CA LEU A 580 13.76 38.52 -9.85
C LEU A 580 13.88 38.70 -11.37
N PRO A 581 14.38 39.84 -11.88
CA PRO A 581 14.41 40.15 -13.31
C PRO A 581 15.10 39.07 -14.17
N SER A 582 16.20 38.50 -13.68
CA SER A 582 16.99 37.46 -14.36
C SER A 582 16.47 36.04 -14.15
N PHE A 583 15.54 35.83 -13.22
CA PHE A 583 15.06 34.50 -12.80
C PHE A 583 13.53 34.43 -12.86
N LYS A 584 13.00 34.60 -14.07
CA LYS A 584 11.56 34.51 -14.37
C LYS A 584 11.05 33.06 -14.39
N LEU A 585 9.76 32.89 -14.65
CA LEU A 585 9.08 31.60 -14.70
C LEU A 585 9.70 30.61 -15.70
N ASP A 586 10.26 31.09 -16.82
CA ASP A 586 10.98 30.26 -17.79
C ASP A 586 12.24 29.61 -17.19
N TYR A 587 12.93 30.32 -16.29
CA TYR A 587 14.07 29.76 -15.56
C TYR A 587 13.58 28.64 -14.63
N SER A 588 12.54 28.90 -13.83
CA SER A 588 11.92 27.90 -12.95
C SER A 588 11.41 26.68 -13.73
N ALA A 589 10.86 26.88 -14.94
CA ALA A 589 10.37 25.81 -15.80
C ALA A 589 11.47 24.78 -16.13
N THR A 590 12.71 25.22 -16.32
CA THR A 590 13.83 24.29 -16.59
C THR A 590 14.24 23.46 -15.37
N ILE A 591 14.07 23.98 -14.15
CA ILE A 591 14.28 23.20 -12.92
C ILE A 591 13.19 22.15 -12.80
N VAL A 592 11.94 22.55 -13.06
CA VAL A 592 10.77 21.65 -13.02
C VAL A 592 10.88 20.54 -14.05
N ARG A 593 11.34 20.82 -15.28
CA ARG A 593 11.60 19.78 -16.29
C ARG A 593 12.62 18.76 -15.80
N TRP A 594 13.67 19.20 -15.11
CA TRP A 594 14.65 18.29 -14.54
C TRP A 594 14.06 17.45 -13.39
N LEU A 595 13.31 18.07 -12.46
CA LEU A 595 12.63 17.35 -11.38
C LEU A 595 11.63 16.31 -11.92
N ALA A 596 10.81 16.69 -12.90
CA ALA A 596 9.86 15.80 -13.56
C ALA A 596 10.56 14.58 -14.19
N LYS A 597 11.76 14.78 -14.76
CA LYS A 597 12.59 13.68 -15.31
C LYS A 597 13.12 12.71 -14.24
N ARG A 598 13.22 13.13 -12.98
CA ARG A 598 13.72 12.31 -11.86
C ARG A 598 12.62 11.67 -10.99
N GLN A 599 11.35 11.98 -11.27
CA GLN A 599 10.22 11.36 -10.57
C GLN A 599 10.15 9.86 -10.89
N ASN A 600 9.97 9.02 -9.87
CA ASN A 600 9.88 7.58 -10.03
C ASN A 600 8.51 7.13 -10.58
N ALA A 601 8.36 5.83 -10.87
CA ALA A 601 7.13 5.22 -11.40
C ALA A 601 5.92 5.27 -10.45
N TYR A 602 6.06 5.89 -9.28
CA TYR A 602 5.02 6.00 -8.25
C TYR A 602 4.74 7.45 -7.85
N GLY A 603 5.36 8.42 -8.52
CA GLY A 603 5.14 9.85 -8.27
C GLY A 603 5.99 10.46 -7.14
N GLY A 604 6.85 9.65 -6.49
CA GLY A 604 7.83 10.12 -5.51
C GLY A 604 9.24 10.27 -6.11
N PHE A 605 10.22 10.50 -5.25
CA PHE A 605 11.64 10.59 -5.60
C PHE A 605 12.44 9.47 -4.90
N SER A 606 13.72 9.70 -4.62
CA SER A 606 14.63 8.66 -4.12
C SER A 606 14.53 8.48 -2.60
N SER A 607 14.17 9.53 -1.85
CA SER A 607 14.06 9.49 -0.38
C SER A 607 12.77 10.16 0.11
N THR A 608 12.72 10.45 1.41
CA THR A 608 11.62 11.21 1.99
C THR A 608 11.72 12.70 1.70
N GLN A 609 12.83 13.34 2.09
CA GLN A 609 12.88 14.81 2.09
C GLN A 609 12.86 15.37 0.70
N ASP A 610 13.57 14.72 -0.22
CA ASP A 610 13.52 15.10 -1.61
C ASP A 610 12.08 15.02 -2.15
N THR A 611 11.32 14.00 -1.78
CA THR A 611 9.91 13.86 -2.15
C THR A 611 9.05 14.95 -1.53
N VAL A 612 9.17 15.21 -0.24
CA VAL A 612 8.35 16.22 0.46
C VAL A 612 8.62 17.63 -0.08
N VAL A 613 9.90 18.01 -0.18
CA VAL A 613 10.29 19.35 -0.64
C VAL A 613 10.01 19.51 -2.14
N ALA A 614 10.25 18.47 -2.96
CA ALA A 614 9.90 18.51 -4.38
C ALA A 614 8.39 18.62 -4.59
N LEU A 615 7.57 17.89 -3.84
CA LEU A 615 6.10 18.03 -3.92
C LEU A 615 5.66 19.44 -3.51
N GLN A 616 6.24 20.01 -2.44
CA GLN A 616 5.97 21.39 -2.05
C GLN A 616 6.35 22.39 -3.17
N ALA A 617 7.51 22.20 -3.79
CA ALA A 617 8.01 23.07 -4.87
C ALA A 617 7.18 22.94 -6.16
N LEU A 618 6.87 21.71 -6.57
CA LEU A 618 6.04 21.42 -7.74
C LEU A 618 4.60 21.92 -7.52
N ALA A 619 4.06 21.80 -6.30
CA ALA A 619 2.75 22.34 -5.97
C ALA A 619 2.70 23.87 -6.16
N LYS A 620 3.71 24.59 -5.64
CA LYS A 620 3.83 26.04 -5.86
C LYS A 620 4.01 26.40 -7.34
N TYR A 621 4.81 25.64 -8.09
CA TYR A 621 5.01 25.90 -9.51
C TYR A 621 3.74 25.66 -10.32
N SER A 622 3.04 24.55 -10.07
CA SER A 622 1.77 24.25 -10.73
C SER A 622 0.70 25.28 -10.38
N ALA A 623 0.65 25.79 -9.14
CA ALA A 623 -0.23 26.90 -8.77
C ALA A 623 0.07 28.17 -9.58
N ALA A 624 1.36 28.49 -9.79
CA ALA A 624 1.78 29.67 -10.55
C ALA A 624 1.62 29.55 -12.07
N THR A 625 1.56 28.32 -12.60
CA THR A 625 1.47 28.04 -14.06
C THR A 625 0.11 27.49 -14.48
N TYR A 626 -0.82 27.37 -13.56
CA TYR A 626 -2.15 26.84 -13.82
C TYR A 626 -2.87 27.68 -14.89
N SER A 627 -3.37 27.00 -15.92
CA SER A 627 -4.26 27.57 -16.92
C SER A 627 -5.56 26.77 -16.94
N PRO A 628 -6.74 27.43 -16.85
CA PRO A 628 -8.04 26.77 -16.93
C PRO A 628 -8.43 26.38 -18.36
N THR A 629 -7.65 26.83 -19.35
CA THR A 629 -7.88 26.58 -20.78
C THR A 629 -6.72 25.81 -21.39
N GLY A 630 -7.05 24.86 -22.27
CA GLY A 630 -6.08 24.01 -22.93
C GLY A 630 -6.62 22.61 -23.19
N THR A 631 -6.29 22.06 -24.35
CA THR A 631 -6.47 20.64 -24.64
C THR A 631 -5.22 20.18 -25.34
N VAL A 632 -4.62 19.11 -24.85
CA VAL A 632 -3.43 18.49 -25.42
C VAL A 632 -3.79 17.10 -25.88
N VAL A 633 -3.45 16.80 -27.12
CA VAL A 633 -3.57 15.47 -27.70
C VAL A 633 -2.17 14.88 -27.78
N VAL A 634 -2.02 13.68 -27.21
CA VAL A 634 -0.77 12.94 -27.20
C VAL A 634 -0.97 11.66 -27.99
N SER A 635 -0.20 11.48 -29.05
CA SER A 635 -0.18 10.29 -29.89
C SER A 635 1.17 9.58 -29.73
N VAL A 636 1.15 8.40 -29.10
CA VAL A 636 2.32 7.52 -28.96
C VAL A 636 2.27 6.49 -30.08
N THR A 637 3.30 6.45 -30.92
CA THR A 637 3.45 5.46 -31.99
C THR A 637 4.52 4.45 -31.60
N SER A 638 4.17 3.16 -31.59
CA SER A 638 5.10 2.07 -31.30
C SER A 638 6.03 1.77 -32.49
N PRO A 639 7.13 1.03 -32.28
CA PRO A 639 7.97 0.52 -33.36
C PRO A 639 7.21 -0.33 -34.39
N SER A 640 6.10 -0.95 -33.99
CA SER A 640 5.20 -1.72 -34.84
C SER A 640 4.15 -0.87 -35.56
N ASN A 641 4.31 0.47 -35.57
CA ASN A 641 3.37 1.45 -36.13
C ASN A 641 1.98 1.45 -35.46
N GLN A 642 1.82 0.85 -34.28
CA GLN A 642 0.58 0.93 -33.52
C GLN A 642 0.48 2.30 -32.84
N LYS A 643 -0.67 2.96 -32.99
CA LYS A 643 -0.89 4.30 -32.45
C LYS A 643 -1.81 4.26 -31.22
N TYR A 644 -1.40 4.94 -30.17
CA TYR A 644 -2.13 5.11 -28.93
C TYR A 644 -2.38 6.60 -28.70
N ASN A 645 -3.64 7.00 -28.65
CA ASN A 645 -4.03 8.40 -28.50
C ASN A 645 -4.57 8.67 -27.09
N PHE A 646 -4.12 9.77 -26.51
CA PHE A 646 -4.56 10.28 -25.22
C PHE A 646 -5.03 11.72 -25.40
N ILE A 647 -6.10 12.08 -24.71
CA ILE A 647 -6.62 13.45 -24.73
C ILE A 647 -6.60 13.94 -23.30
N VAL A 648 -5.93 15.06 -23.08
CA VAL A 648 -5.84 15.72 -21.78
C VAL A 648 -6.51 17.09 -21.90
N ASN A 649 -7.54 17.29 -21.11
CA ASN A 649 -8.30 18.53 -20.98
C ASN A 649 -8.56 18.81 -19.49
N GLN A 650 -9.27 19.90 -19.20
CA GLN A 650 -9.51 20.31 -17.83
C GLN A 650 -10.29 19.28 -16.98
N ARG A 651 -11.20 18.52 -17.58
CA ARG A 651 -12.05 17.55 -16.85
C ARG A 651 -11.29 16.29 -16.47
N ASN A 652 -10.30 15.89 -17.27
CA ASN A 652 -9.53 14.66 -17.04
C ASN A 652 -8.05 14.94 -16.72
N ARG A 653 -7.71 16.17 -16.35
CA ARG A 653 -6.34 16.59 -15.99
C ARG A 653 -5.75 15.77 -14.84
N LEU A 654 -6.58 15.40 -13.87
CA LEU A 654 -6.24 14.53 -12.75
C LEU A 654 -6.37 13.04 -13.05
N LEU A 655 -6.94 12.68 -14.20
CA LEU A 655 -7.17 11.28 -14.54
C LEU A 655 -5.86 10.62 -14.93
N TYR A 656 -5.51 9.56 -14.20
CA TYR A 656 -4.42 8.67 -14.55
C TYR A 656 -4.79 7.86 -15.80
N GLN A 657 -4.13 8.13 -16.92
CA GLN A 657 -4.35 7.41 -18.19
C GLN A 657 -3.13 6.55 -18.51
N GLU A 658 -3.27 5.23 -18.41
CA GLU A 658 -2.21 4.26 -18.67
C GLU A 658 -2.59 3.28 -19.79
N ARG A 659 -1.61 2.92 -20.62
CA ARG A 659 -1.71 1.85 -21.61
C ARG A 659 -0.46 1.00 -21.62
N GLN A 660 -0.65 -0.32 -21.70
CA GLN A 660 0.46 -1.23 -21.98
C GLN A 660 0.82 -1.15 -23.47
N LEU A 661 2.11 -0.99 -23.76
CA LEU A 661 2.66 -0.89 -25.11
C LEU A 661 3.14 -2.25 -25.63
N GLN A 662 2.94 -2.48 -26.93
CA GLN A 662 3.39 -3.66 -27.67
C GLN A 662 4.09 -3.23 -28.98
N PRO A 663 5.33 -3.65 -29.25
CA PRO A 663 6.25 -4.37 -28.35
C PRO A 663 6.68 -3.50 -27.15
N PRO A 664 7.22 -4.10 -26.07
CA PRO A 664 7.59 -3.36 -24.84
C PRO A 664 8.91 -2.56 -24.96
N THR A 665 9.68 -2.71 -26.03
CA THR A 665 11.00 -2.07 -26.22
C THR A 665 11.15 -1.56 -27.65
N GLY A 666 12.06 -0.61 -27.86
CA GLY A 666 12.33 0.03 -29.14
C GLY A 666 12.18 1.55 -29.08
N ASN A 667 12.06 2.15 -30.25
CA ASN A 667 11.90 3.60 -30.40
C ASN A 667 10.40 3.93 -30.53
N PHE A 668 9.88 4.66 -29.56
CA PHE A 668 8.51 5.19 -29.57
C PHE A 668 8.53 6.64 -30.04
N THR A 669 7.64 7.00 -30.95
CA THR A 669 7.48 8.39 -31.40
C THR A 669 6.30 9.02 -30.69
N LEU A 670 6.56 10.11 -29.97
CA LEU A 670 5.59 10.88 -29.22
C LEU A 670 5.26 12.14 -30.01
N ALA A 671 4.07 12.20 -30.60
CA ALA A 671 3.55 13.37 -31.29
C ALA A 671 2.54 14.08 -30.38
N THR A 672 2.80 15.33 -30.06
CA THR A 672 1.96 16.14 -29.17
C THR A 672 1.46 17.39 -29.89
N GLY A 673 0.21 17.76 -29.66
CA GLY A 673 -0.40 18.96 -30.25
C GLY A 673 -1.47 19.57 -29.37
N GLY A 674 -1.75 20.86 -29.57
CA GLY A 674 -2.72 21.63 -28.80
C GLY A 674 -2.07 22.66 -27.89
N GLN A 675 -2.74 23.00 -26.80
CA GLN A 675 -2.31 24.03 -25.85
C GLN A 675 -2.40 23.51 -24.42
N GLY A 676 -1.34 23.66 -23.65
CA GLY A 676 -1.23 23.18 -22.26
C GLY A 676 0.03 22.33 -22.03
N CYS A 677 0.21 21.87 -20.80
CA CYS A 677 1.31 20.98 -20.42
C CYS A 677 0.81 19.57 -20.16
N VAL A 678 1.60 18.57 -20.56
CA VAL A 678 1.37 17.16 -20.27
C VAL A 678 2.65 16.51 -19.80
N PHE A 679 2.51 15.58 -18.86
CA PHE A 679 3.59 14.73 -18.40
C PHE A 679 3.37 13.32 -18.94
N VAL A 680 4.36 12.80 -19.66
CA VAL A 680 4.33 11.47 -20.26
C VAL A 680 5.43 10.64 -19.63
N GLN A 681 5.06 9.50 -19.04
CA GLN A 681 6.00 8.57 -18.41
C GLN A 681 5.92 7.21 -19.09
N PHE A 682 7.07 6.68 -19.46
CA PHE A 682 7.26 5.31 -19.88
C PHE A 682 7.89 4.52 -18.73
N ALA A 683 7.24 3.43 -18.30
CA ALA A 683 7.74 2.53 -17.29
C ALA A 683 7.97 1.15 -17.91
N LEU A 684 9.24 0.75 -18.04
CA LEU A 684 9.66 -0.56 -18.54
C LEU A 684 9.97 -1.48 -17.35
N HIS A 685 9.10 -2.45 -17.13
CA HIS A 685 9.26 -3.51 -16.14
C HIS A 685 9.90 -4.72 -16.81
N TYR A 686 10.90 -5.32 -16.19
CA TYR A 686 11.54 -6.55 -16.67
C TYR A 686 12.19 -7.30 -15.52
N SER A 687 12.43 -8.59 -15.65
CA SER A 687 13.10 -9.39 -14.61
C SER A 687 14.52 -9.76 -15.03
N VAL A 688 15.45 -9.68 -14.08
CA VAL A 688 16.85 -10.12 -14.25
C VAL A 688 17.22 -11.13 -13.19
N LEU A 689 18.12 -12.06 -13.52
CA LEU A 689 18.69 -12.95 -12.53
C LEU A 689 19.67 -12.16 -11.64
N PRO A 690 19.66 -12.35 -10.32
CA PRO A 690 20.58 -11.66 -9.43
C PRO A 690 22.04 -11.94 -9.83
N SER A 691 22.83 -10.90 -10.08
CA SER A 691 24.28 -11.01 -10.28
C SER A 691 25.03 -10.64 -9.00
N ALA A 692 26.23 -11.20 -8.84
CA ALA A 692 27.12 -10.92 -7.71
C ALA A 692 27.83 -9.56 -7.90
N SER A 693 27.09 -8.45 -7.87
CA SER A 693 27.70 -7.12 -7.75
C SER A 693 28.16 -6.85 -6.32
N THR A 694 29.05 -5.89 -6.13
CA THR A 694 29.56 -5.44 -4.82
C THR A 694 28.41 -4.84 -4.00
N MET A 695 27.74 -5.68 -3.21
CA MET A 695 26.59 -5.32 -2.39
C MET A 695 27.03 -4.75 -1.05
N ALA A 696 26.32 -3.74 -0.53
CA ALA A 696 26.59 -3.14 0.78
C ALA A 696 26.32 -4.12 1.94
N PHE A 697 25.58 -5.20 1.68
CA PHE A 697 25.35 -6.30 2.61
C PHE A 697 25.89 -7.61 2.03
N SER A 698 26.30 -8.52 2.91
CA SER A 698 26.52 -9.93 2.58
C SER A 698 25.41 -10.77 3.20
N ILE A 699 24.76 -11.59 2.37
CA ILE A 699 23.70 -12.51 2.78
C ILE A 699 24.22 -13.94 2.55
N ILE A 700 24.19 -14.74 3.60
CA ILE A 700 24.42 -16.19 3.54
C ILE A 700 23.08 -16.85 3.88
N THR A 701 22.66 -17.79 3.04
CA THR A 701 21.40 -18.52 3.17
C THR A 701 21.70 -20.01 3.21
N ASP A 702 21.39 -20.65 4.32
CA ASP A 702 21.50 -22.10 4.47
C ASP A 702 20.09 -22.67 4.65
N ALA A 703 19.64 -23.43 3.65
CA ALA A 703 18.34 -24.10 3.68
C ALA A 703 18.55 -25.58 3.99
N THR A 704 17.96 -26.06 5.08
CA THR A 704 17.86 -27.49 5.40
C THR A 704 16.40 -27.91 5.33
N SER A 705 16.15 -29.19 5.11
CA SER A 705 14.77 -29.63 4.87
C SER A 705 14.51 -31.04 5.37
N THR A 706 13.31 -31.28 5.89
CA THR A 706 12.87 -32.62 6.28
C THR A 706 11.89 -33.16 5.23
N CYS A 707 12.40 -34.02 4.35
CA CYS A 707 11.68 -34.49 3.15
C CYS A 707 10.94 -35.82 3.32
N ASN A 708 10.97 -36.40 4.52
CA ASN A 708 10.57 -37.80 4.77
C ASN A 708 9.30 -37.95 5.62
N SER A 709 8.58 -36.87 5.95
CA SER A 709 7.32 -36.97 6.68
C SER A 709 6.15 -37.18 5.72
N ARG A 710 5.28 -38.17 5.99
CA ARG A 710 4.06 -38.44 5.19
C ARG A 710 2.98 -37.36 5.34
N GLN A 711 3.22 -36.31 6.12
CA GLN A 711 2.19 -35.34 6.50
C GLN A 711 2.53 -33.89 6.13
N TYR A 712 3.78 -33.41 6.30
CA TYR A 712 4.17 -32.04 5.92
C TYR A 712 5.65 -31.97 5.50
N TYR A 713 5.95 -31.29 4.39
CA TYR A 713 7.31 -30.94 3.97
C TYR A 713 7.69 -29.60 4.61
N THR A 714 8.81 -29.58 5.33
CA THR A 714 9.31 -28.35 5.96
C THR A 714 10.71 -27.99 5.47
N VAL A 715 10.94 -26.69 5.30
CA VAL A 715 12.24 -26.11 4.93
C VAL A 715 12.62 -25.11 6.02
N THR A 716 13.73 -25.36 6.69
CA THR A 716 14.31 -24.42 7.65
C THR A 716 15.36 -23.58 6.95
N LEU A 717 15.11 -22.28 6.85
CA LEU A 717 15.99 -21.29 6.25
C LEU A 717 16.71 -20.52 7.35
N ALA A 718 18.04 -20.68 7.42
CA ALA A 718 18.92 -19.85 8.24
C ALA A 718 19.49 -18.71 7.39
N LEU A 719 19.23 -17.47 7.80
CA LEU A 719 19.67 -16.25 7.14
C LEU A 719 20.72 -15.56 8.00
N ASN A 720 21.96 -15.50 7.53
CA ASN A 720 23.00 -14.67 8.12
C ASN A 720 23.19 -13.42 7.27
N VAL A 721 22.95 -12.26 7.88
CA VAL A 721 23.06 -10.95 7.24
C VAL A 721 24.16 -10.17 7.90
N ARG A 722 25.06 -9.58 7.11
CA ARG A 722 26.15 -8.74 7.60
C ARG A 722 26.30 -7.49 6.76
N TYR A 723 26.52 -6.34 7.40
CA TYR A 723 26.71 -5.07 6.71
C TYR A 723 28.19 -4.80 6.43
N ASN A 724 28.55 -4.62 5.15
CA ASN A 724 29.91 -4.35 4.68
C ASN A 724 30.00 -3.03 3.90
N GLY A 725 28.99 -2.17 4.01
CA GLY A 725 28.94 -0.89 3.30
C GLY A 725 29.96 0.13 3.82
N PRO A 726 30.01 1.31 3.20
CA PRO A 726 31.02 2.33 3.50
C PRO A 726 30.82 2.95 4.89
N ARG A 727 29.57 3.06 5.37
CA ARG A 727 29.21 3.73 6.63
C ARG A 727 29.52 2.87 7.85
N GLU A 728 29.69 3.50 9.01
CA GLU A 728 29.94 2.81 10.28
C GLU A 728 28.69 2.11 10.86
N GLU A 729 27.50 2.61 10.54
CA GLU A 729 26.22 1.96 10.83
C GLU A 729 25.22 2.27 9.72
N THR A 730 24.28 1.35 9.52
CA THR A 730 23.10 1.56 8.68
C THR A 730 22.05 2.37 9.43
N TYR A 731 21.00 2.77 8.72
CA TYR A 731 19.73 3.11 9.35
C TYR A 731 18.88 1.85 9.52
N MET A 732 17.56 1.97 9.44
CA MET A 732 16.64 0.83 9.46
C MET A 732 16.94 -0.13 8.32
N VAL A 733 17.09 -1.41 8.64
CA VAL A 733 17.35 -2.47 7.66
C VAL A 733 16.08 -3.28 7.46
N ILE A 734 15.71 -3.49 6.20
CA ILE A 734 14.65 -4.43 5.84
C ILE A 734 15.26 -5.70 5.28
N ILE A 735 14.83 -6.82 5.85
CA ILE A 735 15.05 -8.16 5.30
C ILE A 735 13.72 -8.62 4.71
N ASN A 736 13.63 -8.61 3.39
CA ASN A 736 12.46 -9.11 2.66
C ASN A 736 12.77 -10.52 2.13
N VAL A 737 12.11 -11.52 2.71
CA VAL A 737 12.23 -12.93 2.32
C VAL A 737 11.01 -13.29 1.47
N LYS A 738 11.24 -13.55 0.18
CA LYS A 738 10.22 -14.18 -0.67
C LYS A 738 10.16 -15.67 -0.34
N LEU A 739 8.97 -16.20 -0.09
CA LEU A 739 8.76 -17.61 0.19
C LEU A 739 8.79 -18.43 -1.11
N LEU A 740 9.11 -19.72 -0.99
CA LEU A 740 9.00 -20.67 -2.10
C LEU A 740 7.54 -20.87 -2.50
N SER A 741 7.27 -21.14 -3.78
CA SER A 741 5.91 -21.39 -4.28
C SER A 741 5.23 -22.53 -3.52
N GLY A 742 4.05 -22.26 -2.96
CA GLY A 742 3.29 -23.24 -2.17
C GLY A 742 3.75 -23.40 -0.72
N PHE A 743 4.67 -22.56 -0.23
CA PHE A 743 5.10 -22.51 1.17
C PHE A 743 4.52 -21.31 1.92
N VAL A 744 4.29 -21.48 3.21
CA VAL A 744 3.93 -20.42 4.17
C VAL A 744 4.90 -20.44 5.35
N LEU A 745 4.98 -19.35 6.11
CA LEU A 745 5.75 -19.32 7.35
C LEU A 745 5.01 -20.14 8.43
N ASP A 746 5.76 -20.97 9.17
CA ASP A 746 5.24 -21.68 10.33
C ASP A 746 4.83 -20.72 11.45
N ASP A 747 3.72 -21.03 12.14
CA ASP A 747 3.15 -20.15 13.18
C ASP A 747 4.07 -20.03 14.40
N LEU A 748 4.81 -21.08 14.78
CA LEU A 748 5.78 -21.00 15.89
C LEU A 748 6.99 -20.17 15.47
N SER A 749 7.48 -20.37 14.24
CA SER A 749 8.54 -19.53 13.68
C SER A 749 8.15 -18.05 13.61
N LEU A 750 6.88 -17.73 13.32
CA LEU A 750 6.38 -16.35 13.36
C LEU A 750 6.43 -15.78 14.79
N GLN A 751 5.96 -16.54 15.78
CA GLN A 751 5.98 -16.11 17.18
C GLN A 751 7.40 -15.86 17.67
N ASP A 752 8.34 -16.73 17.33
CA ASP A 752 9.76 -16.56 17.68
C ASP A 752 10.36 -15.28 17.07
N LEU A 753 10.04 -15.00 15.80
CA LEU A 753 10.49 -13.77 15.13
C LEU A 753 9.85 -12.50 15.72
N GLN A 754 8.61 -12.57 16.18
CA GLN A 754 7.92 -11.46 16.84
C GLN A 754 8.46 -11.18 18.25
N GLN A 755 8.97 -12.20 18.94
CA GLN A 755 9.56 -12.08 20.28
C GLN A 755 11.05 -11.71 20.26
N ASP A 756 11.73 -11.83 19.11
CA ASP A 756 13.13 -11.45 18.97
C ASP A 756 13.33 -9.93 19.09
N SER A 757 13.96 -9.51 20.19
CA SER A 757 14.29 -8.11 20.50
C SER A 757 15.07 -7.35 19.40
N ARG A 758 15.76 -8.06 18.51
CA ARG A 758 16.51 -7.50 17.39
C ARG A 758 15.60 -7.06 16.24
N ILE A 759 14.39 -7.61 16.18
CA ILE A 759 13.36 -7.30 15.19
C ILE A 759 12.34 -6.36 15.83
N LYS A 760 12.06 -5.25 15.16
CA LYS A 760 11.09 -4.25 15.63
C LYS A 760 9.68 -4.55 15.16
N LEU A 761 9.55 -5.17 13.99
CA LEU A 761 8.29 -5.54 13.38
C LEU A 761 8.50 -6.72 12.44
N VAL A 762 7.52 -7.61 12.39
CA VAL A 762 7.41 -8.70 11.42
C VAL A 762 6.10 -8.51 10.67
N GLU A 763 6.16 -8.43 9.35
CA GLU A 763 5.00 -8.39 8.47
C GLU A 763 4.98 -9.60 7.55
N GLN A 764 3.80 -10.16 7.32
CA GLN A 764 3.56 -11.17 6.29
C GLN A 764 2.65 -10.57 5.23
N ASN A 765 3.10 -10.59 3.97
CA ASN A 765 2.34 -10.02 2.87
C ASN A 765 2.54 -10.85 1.60
N GLU A 766 1.46 -11.36 1.00
CA GLU A 766 1.46 -11.88 -0.38
C GLU A 766 2.64 -12.84 -0.72
N GLY A 767 2.95 -13.79 0.17
CA GLY A 767 4.07 -14.74 -0.03
C GLY A 767 5.46 -14.19 0.34
N HIS A 768 5.50 -13.07 1.06
CA HIS A 768 6.72 -12.48 1.63
C HIS A 768 6.65 -12.41 3.15
N VAL A 769 7.81 -12.56 3.78
CA VAL A 769 8.04 -12.26 5.20
C VAL A 769 9.03 -11.10 5.27
N ILE A 770 8.63 -10.02 5.93
CA ILE A 770 9.40 -8.78 6.00
C ILE A 770 9.81 -8.54 7.46
N LEU A 771 11.12 -8.51 7.71
CA LEU A 771 11.69 -8.23 9.03
C LEU A 771 12.26 -6.82 9.05
N TYR A 772 11.88 -6.05 10.07
CA TYR A 772 12.34 -4.67 10.28
C TYR A 772 13.35 -4.63 11.42
N LEU A 773 14.55 -4.15 11.15
CA LEU A 773 15.63 -4.02 12.13
C LEU A 773 15.96 -2.55 12.34
N ASP A 774 16.26 -2.15 13.59
CA ASP A 774 16.59 -0.75 13.92
C ASP A 774 17.83 -0.23 13.18
N ARG A 775 18.94 -0.96 13.30
CA ARG A 775 20.21 -0.69 12.62
C ARG A 775 21.12 -1.91 12.61
N MET A 776 22.15 -1.86 11.77
CA MET A 776 23.27 -2.79 11.73
C MET A 776 24.58 -2.02 11.71
N LYS A 777 25.50 -2.37 12.61
CA LYS A 777 26.85 -1.80 12.59
C LYS A 777 27.70 -2.44 11.50
N LYS A 778 28.69 -1.70 11.02
CA LYS A 778 29.66 -2.20 10.04
C LYS A 778 30.33 -3.45 10.58
N LYS A 779 30.40 -4.48 9.73
CA LYS A 779 30.93 -5.82 10.02
C LYS A 779 30.15 -6.63 11.07
N GLU A 780 29.01 -6.14 11.58
CA GLU A 780 28.12 -6.89 12.47
C GLU A 780 27.30 -7.91 11.67
N GLY A 781 27.29 -9.17 12.13
CA GLY A 781 26.47 -10.24 11.57
C GLY A 781 25.28 -10.56 12.47
N LYS A 782 24.09 -10.69 11.90
CA LYS A 782 22.86 -11.12 12.58
C LYS A 782 22.28 -12.34 11.87
N THR A 783 21.87 -13.34 12.65
CA THR A 783 21.27 -14.57 12.13
C THR A 783 19.80 -14.66 12.52
N PHE A 784 18.95 -15.03 11.55
CA PHE A 784 17.52 -15.26 11.70
C PHE A 784 17.15 -16.62 11.11
N THR A 785 16.19 -17.30 11.71
CA THR A 785 15.75 -18.63 11.27
C THR A 785 14.26 -18.58 10.95
N LEU A 786 13.89 -19.08 9.78
CA LEU A 786 12.50 -19.19 9.34
C LEU A 786 12.20 -20.65 9.04
N VAL A 787 11.12 -21.18 9.60
CA VAL A 787 10.60 -22.50 9.25
C VAL A 787 9.45 -22.33 8.27
N LEU A 788 9.58 -22.91 7.08
CA LEU A 788 8.61 -22.82 6.00
C LEU A 788 7.86 -24.14 5.88
N LEU A 789 6.53 -24.08 5.85
CA LEU A 789 5.63 -25.22 5.70
C LEU A 789 5.05 -25.27 4.29
N GLN A 790 5.12 -26.42 3.62
CA GLN A 790 4.46 -26.61 2.34
C GLN A 790 2.96 -26.85 2.53
N THR A 791 2.13 -25.93 2.04
CA THR A 791 0.66 -26.05 2.05
C THR A 791 0.13 -26.55 0.71
N VAL A 792 0.79 -26.17 -0.39
CA VAL A 792 0.45 -26.61 -1.74
C VAL A 792 1.68 -27.23 -2.40
N VAL A 793 1.50 -28.41 -2.99
CA VAL A 793 2.61 -29.14 -3.60
C VAL A 793 2.97 -28.49 -4.94
N VAL A 794 4.18 -27.96 -5.01
CA VAL A 794 4.78 -27.42 -6.23
C VAL A 794 6.08 -28.17 -6.49
N LYS A 795 6.23 -28.71 -7.70
CA LYS A 795 7.42 -29.44 -8.14
C LYS A 795 8.28 -28.57 -9.06
N ASN A 796 9.54 -28.94 -9.23
CA ASN A 796 10.55 -28.19 -10.00
C ASN A 796 10.70 -26.74 -9.51
N LEU A 797 10.73 -26.57 -8.18
CA LEU A 797 10.78 -25.26 -7.51
C LEU A 797 11.95 -24.43 -8.04
N LYS A 798 11.65 -23.18 -8.38
CA LYS A 798 12.66 -22.18 -8.73
C LYS A 798 13.23 -21.55 -7.46
N PRO A 799 14.46 -21.01 -7.51
CA PRO A 799 15.05 -20.35 -6.37
C PRO A 799 14.20 -19.14 -5.92
N ALA A 800 13.91 -19.07 -4.63
CA ALA A 800 13.31 -17.89 -4.02
C ALA A 800 14.40 -16.88 -3.65
N VAL A 801 14.01 -15.63 -3.41
CA VAL A 801 14.94 -14.52 -3.25
C VAL A 801 14.81 -13.88 -1.87
N VAL A 802 15.95 -13.64 -1.24
CA VAL A 802 16.11 -12.80 -0.06
C VAL A 802 16.72 -11.48 -0.51
N LYS A 803 16.05 -10.37 -0.19
CA LYS A 803 16.54 -9.02 -0.44
C LYS A 803 16.73 -8.31 0.89
N VAL A 804 17.95 -7.87 1.15
CA VAL A 804 18.29 -7.03 2.29
C VAL A 804 18.66 -5.65 1.80
N TYR A 805 18.14 -4.60 2.42
CA TYR A 805 18.51 -3.24 2.06
C TYR A 805 18.35 -2.31 3.25
N ASP A 806 19.13 -1.24 3.26
CA ASP A 806 18.81 -0.10 4.10
C ASP A 806 17.53 0.54 3.55
N TYR A 807 16.51 0.66 4.39
CA TYR A 807 15.18 1.11 3.99
C TYR A 807 15.19 2.50 3.38
N TYR A 808 16.06 3.38 3.88
CA TYR A 808 16.18 4.73 3.39
C TYR A 808 17.18 4.77 2.22
N LYS A 809 18.34 4.11 2.37
CA LYS A 809 19.35 4.01 1.30
C LYS A 809 19.12 2.76 0.44
N THR A 810 18.07 2.69 -0.38
CA THR A 810 17.77 1.47 -1.17
C THR A 810 18.87 1.08 -2.17
N GLY A 811 19.77 2.01 -2.52
CA GLY A 811 20.98 1.72 -3.30
C GLY A 811 22.03 0.91 -2.54
N GLU A 812 21.98 0.87 -1.21
CA GLU A 812 22.74 0.00 -0.34
C GLU A 812 21.89 -1.23 0.01
N GLY A 813 22.06 -2.30 -0.76
CA GLY A 813 21.36 -3.55 -0.52
C GLY A 813 22.16 -4.76 -0.98
N ALA A 814 21.57 -5.94 -0.78
CA ALA A 814 22.03 -7.23 -1.25
C ALA A 814 20.85 -8.10 -1.65
N VAL A 815 21.08 -9.00 -2.61
CA VAL A 815 20.09 -9.97 -3.05
C VAL A 815 20.77 -11.34 -3.10
N LYS A 816 20.12 -12.36 -2.55
CA LYS A 816 20.61 -13.74 -2.56
C LYS A 816 19.48 -14.70 -2.84
N GLN A 817 19.76 -15.73 -3.65
CA GLN A 817 18.83 -16.81 -3.91
C GLN A 817 19.03 -17.95 -2.92
N TYR A 818 17.93 -18.60 -2.53
CA TYR A 818 17.92 -19.87 -1.80
C TYR A 818 16.98 -20.86 -2.47
N THR A 819 17.21 -22.15 -2.26
CA THR A 819 16.43 -23.24 -2.86
C THR A 819 16.03 -24.25 -1.79
N SER A 820 14.97 -25.01 -2.05
CA SER A 820 14.61 -26.15 -1.20
C SER A 820 15.48 -27.36 -1.54
N PRO A 821 16.14 -28.01 -0.57
CA PRO A 821 16.85 -29.26 -0.79
C PRO A 821 15.92 -30.46 -1.07
N CYS A 822 14.61 -30.37 -0.79
CA CYS A 822 13.66 -31.49 -0.94
C CYS A 822 13.17 -31.77 -2.35
N VAL A 823 13.39 -30.87 -3.31
CA VAL A 823 12.78 -30.98 -4.64
C VAL A 823 13.86 -30.76 -5.71
N LYS A 824 14.37 -31.87 -6.25
CA LYS A 824 15.10 -31.89 -7.52
C LYS A 824 14.15 -32.22 -8.65
#